data_AF-A0A0Q4RE28-F1
#
_entry.id   AF-A0A0Q4RE28-F1
#
_cell.length_a   1.000
_cell.length_b   1.000
_cell.length_c   1.000
_cell.angle_alpha   90.00
_cell.angle_beta   90.00
_cell.angle_gamma   90.00
#
_symmetry.space_group_name_H-M   'P 1'
#
loop_
_entity.id
_entity.type
_entity.pdbx_description
1 polymer ?
#
loop_
_entity_poly.entity_id
_entity_poly.type
_entity_poly.pdbx_seq_one_letter_code
_entity_poly.pdbx_strand_id
1 'polypeptide(L)'
;MRVTLPQLRTVLLAQSIEQVDAGRTLVSQADWDEATRTAVAAARQRGAQRVGAGDVVLERADTVARRASGRDTTVAALHEPGAAGRWLARGLPLLALAMGLAIDRIANAHRVDLLSPPLLIVLAWNLCVYLLMAWRAWRPPATGLPLLQGLRQLTRRLGSGRGRGLAARIAADFHARWWAHTADLQVQRAARVLHLCAAAWGAGIALSLLLRGLVVRYQFGWESTFLDATQVHAIVLVLFWPLTVLFGTAPFTLQEIAATQNFAGEGAGGSRWVWMYVGLLALVVVLPRLALAAWARWREARWHARIDPGDAAFDALRAALPGDLLIGLHGPLAEVLQTAAVQTPQGDRLQFGDARQPVDAVLAWTTDAPPPAWQGAPVLALRWEAFAASWVLEPTLFDRLTAALPAQQHALSRLRAAWVERNELRFRESLQALARHLREVAQPAPGGETGDANAKSARYAQQVQTLDAALRTLHGQLPAPSLHASNAPHGHALLPATRRTSNTALAVGTSAGAAAGAAAGAKAGALIDIGTGGLTLGAGTALGALLGGTTAWVLRSLQKKDDGDALLRHAVEAACTHYLVIAHLERVPPADADRLAERWRAEVTGTVAAHGDALAAALRRTGPGDDAMQAVQALLHTMLTGILRRSFAAAATAAPADAA
;
A
#
# COMPACT_ATOMS: atom_id res chain seq x y z
N MET A 1 -2.09 9.80 13.68
CA MET A 1 -0.81 9.31 14.24
C MET A 1 0.00 10.47 14.82
N ARG A 2 0.57 10.35 16.03
CA ARG A 2 1.50 11.36 16.60
C ARG A 2 2.90 11.09 16.07
N VAL A 3 3.62 12.14 15.70
CA VAL A 3 5.00 12.04 15.19
C VAL A 3 5.91 13.07 15.83
N THR A 4 7.22 12.81 15.81
CA THR A 4 8.23 13.81 16.19
C THR A 4 8.46 14.81 15.05
N LEU A 5 9.09 15.96 15.36
CA LEU A 5 9.39 16.98 14.34
C LEU A 5 10.33 16.45 13.23
N PRO A 6 11.38 15.65 13.52
CA PRO A 6 12.18 14.99 12.48
C PRO A 6 11.35 14.03 11.62
N GLN A 7 10.54 13.17 12.25
CA GLN A 7 9.67 12.24 11.52
C GLN A 7 8.68 12.97 10.59
N LEU A 8 8.05 14.05 11.07
CA LEU A 8 7.17 14.88 10.23
C LEU A 8 7.93 15.42 9.01
N ARG A 9 9.15 15.92 9.23
CA ARG A 9 10.00 16.45 8.16
C ARG A 9 10.27 15.40 7.09
N THR A 10 10.68 14.21 7.51
CA THR A 10 10.97 13.07 6.63
C THR A 10 9.73 12.64 5.85
N VAL A 11 8.56 12.53 6.50
CA VAL A 11 7.31 12.16 5.81
C VAL A 11 6.90 13.22 4.78
N LEU A 12 6.91 14.51 5.14
CA LEU A 12 6.55 15.57 4.21
C LEU A 12 7.55 15.67 3.04
N LEU A 13 8.84 15.39 3.28
CA LEU A 13 9.84 15.33 2.22
C LEU A 13 9.58 14.17 1.27
N ALA A 14 9.33 12.97 1.78
CA ALA A 14 8.99 11.81 0.97
C ALA A 14 7.72 12.04 0.13
N GLN A 15 6.68 12.66 0.70
CA GLN A 15 5.47 13.06 -0.04
C GLN A 15 5.78 14.07 -1.16
N SER A 16 6.68 15.03 -0.90
CA SER A 16 7.05 16.04 -1.90
C SER A 16 7.83 15.40 -3.06
N ILE A 17 8.69 14.42 -2.77
CA ILE A 17 9.39 13.63 -3.78
C ILE A 17 8.38 12.82 -4.59
N GLU A 18 7.46 12.09 -3.93
CA GLU A 18 6.44 11.27 -4.59
C GLU A 18 5.55 12.08 -5.54
N GLN A 19 5.15 13.30 -5.13
CA GLN A 19 4.27 14.15 -5.93
C GLN A 19 4.99 14.84 -7.11
N VAL A 20 6.25 15.27 -6.91
CA VAL A 20 6.95 16.14 -7.87
C VAL A 20 7.86 15.34 -8.83
N ASP A 21 8.48 14.25 -8.35
CA ASP A 21 9.34 13.36 -9.16
C ASP A 21 8.51 12.29 -9.89
N ALA A 22 7.56 12.73 -10.73
CA ALA A 22 6.73 11.84 -11.53
C ALA A 22 7.55 10.94 -12.48
N GLY A 23 8.73 11.42 -12.91
CA GLY A 23 9.66 10.67 -13.75
C GLY A 23 10.52 9.65 -13.00
N ARG A 24 10.39 9.54 -11.66
CA ARG A 24 11.15 8.61 -10.79
C ARG A 24 12.66 8.70 -11.00
N THR A 25 13.16 9.92 -11.16
CA THR A 25 14.57 10.20 -11.50
C THR A 25 15.49 10.17 -10.28
N LEU A 26 15.02 10.63 -9.11
CA LEU A 26 15.79 10.61 -7.87
C LEU A 26 15.63 9.27 -7.15
N VAL A 27 14.42 8.72 -7.17
CA VAL A 27 14.12 7.43 -6.56
C VAL A 27 13.34 6.62 -7.59
N SER A 28 13.96 5.55 -8.08
CA SER A 28 13.36 4.67 -9.09
C SER A 28 12.08 4.01 -8.56
N GLN A 29 11.21 3.55 -9.46
CA GLN A 29 10.01 2.82 -9.04
C GLN A 29 10.37 1.55 -8.25
N ALA A 30 11.42 0.84 -8.67
CA ALA A 30 11.92 -0.34 -7.94
C ALA A 30 12.38 0.00 -6.52
N ASP A 31 13.03 1.15 -6.32
CA ASP A 31 13.41 1.63 -4.98
C ASP A 31 12.16 1.92 -4.12
N TRP A 32 11.12 2.54 -4.70
CA TRP A 32 9.85 2.79 -3.99
C TRP A 32 9.13 1.50 -3.60
N ASP A 33 9.08 0.53 -4.51
CA ASP A 33 8.46 -0.76 -4.27
C ASP A 33 9.23 -1.54 -3.20
N GLU A 34 10.57 -1.52 -3.26
CA GLU A 34 11.42 -2.16 -2.26
C GLU A 34 11.26 -1.52 -0.88
N ALA A 35 11.27 -0.19 -0.79
CA ALA A 35 11.05 0.51 0.48
C ALA A 35 9.68 0.18 1.08
N THR A 36 8.66 -0.01 0.23
CA THR A 36 7.32 -0.40 0.65
C THR A 36 7.31 -1.86 1.13
N ARG A 37 7.92 -2.80 0.38
CA ARG A 37 8.05 -4.21 0.79
C ARG A 37 8.79 -4.37 2.11
N THR A 38 9.92 -3.69 2.30
CA THR A 38 10.69 -3.75 3.54
C THR A 38 9.84 -3.25 4.72
N ALA A 39 9.17 -2.10 4.57
CA ALA A 39 8.32 -1.54 5.63
C ALA A 39 7.11 -2.44 5.96
N VAL A 40 6.50 -3.07 4.95
CA VAL A 40 5.43 -4.07 5.13
C VAL A 40 5.95 -5.28 5.89
N ALA A 41 7.13 -5.81 5.53
CA ALA A 41 7.72 -6.95 6.21
C ALA A 41 8.02 -6.63 7.69
N ALA A 42 8.58 -5.44 7.97
CA ALA A 42 8.82 -4.96 9.32
C ALA A 42 7.53 -4.73 10.11
N ALA A 43 6.45 -4.28 9.48
CA ALA A 43 5.13 -4.18 10.11
C ALA A 43 4.57 -5.56 10.48
N ARG A 44 4.68 -6.55 9.59
CA ARG A 44 4.27 -7.94 9.87
C ARG A 44 5.10 -8.58 10.99
N GLN A 45 6.41 -8.33 11.03
CA GLN A 45 7.28 -8.79 12.13
C GLN A 45 6.89 -8.20 13.49
N ARG A 46 6.32 -6.97 13.51
CA ARG A 46 5.74 -6.36 14.71
C ARG A 46 4.37 -6.91 15.10
N GLY A 47 3.84 -7.89 14.35
CA GLY A 47 2.57 -8.55 14.61
C GLY A 47 1.35 -7.94 13.91
N ALA A 48 1.55 -7.03 12.94
CA ALA A 48 0.43 -6.49 12.16
C ALA A 48 -0.13 -7.59 11.23
N GLN A 49 -1.34 -8.07 11.53
CA GLN A 49 -2.05 -9.03 10.68
C GLN A 49 -2.53 -8.39 9.36
N ARG A 50 -2.98 -7.13 9.41
CA ARG A 50 -3.33 -6.31 8.24
C ARG A 50 -2.50 -5.04 8.28
N VAL A 51 -1.70 -4.81 7.25
CA VAL A 51 -0.75 -3.70 7.21
C VAL A 51 -1.46 -2.44 6.70
N GLY A 52 -1.53 -1.40 7.54
CA GLY A 52 -2.08 -0.10 7.17
C GLY A 52 -1.01 0.94 6.83
N ALA A 53 -1.44 2.07 6.25
CA ALA A 53 -0.55 3.18 5.93
C ALA A 53 0.18 3.72 7.17
N GLY A 54 -0.50 3.75 8.32
CA GLY A 54 0.11 4.18 9.59
C GLY A 54 1.28 3.31 10.05
N ASP A 55 1.27 2.01 9.70
CA ASP A 55 2.29 1.06 10.15
C ASP A 55 3.60 1.19 9.37
N VAL A 56 3.51 1.62 8.10
CA VAL A 56 4.64 1.64 7.16
C VAL A 56 5.15 3.04 6.83
N VAL A 57 4.34 4.09 7.02
CA VAL A 57 4.63 5.43 6.48
C VAL A 57 5.96 6.00 6.96
N LEU A 58 6.31 5.79 8.23
CA LEU A 58 7.54 6.34 8.81
C LEU A 58 8.78 5.67 8.21
N GLU A 59 8.77 4.34 8.14
CA GLU A 59 9.91 3.55 7.66
C GLU A 59 10.11 3.68 6.15
N ARG A 60 9.00 3.66 5.39
CA ARG A 60 9.01 3.94 3.94
C ARG A 60 9.54 5.33 3.65
N ALA A 61 9.02 6.35 4.36
CA ALA A 61 9.44 7.74 4.15
C ALA A 61 10.92 7.95 4.47
N ASP A 62 11.42 7.35 5.56
CA ASP A 62 12.82 7.43 5.94
C ASP A 62 13.75 6.80 4.89
N THR A 63 13.42 5.60 4.42
CA THR A 63 14.20 4.90 3.40
C THR A 63 14.27 5.70 2.09
N VAL A 64 13.13 6.22 1.65
CA VAL A 64 13.04 7.04 0.42
C VAL A 64 13.79 8.35 0.59
N ALA A 65 13.59 9.05 1.71
CA ALA A 65 14.26 10.32 1.96
C ALA A 65 15.77 10.14 2.01
N ARG A 66 16.29 9.09 2.66
CA ARG A 66 17.72 8.77 2.67
C ARG A 66 18.27 8.48 1.27
N ARG A 67 17.58 7.68 0.46
CA ARG A 67 18.00 7.39 -0.93
C ARG A 67 18.02 8.66 -1.79
N ALA A 68 17.00 9.50 -1.68
CA ALA A 68 16.93 10.77 -2.41
C ALA A 68 18.02 11.75 -1.94
N SER A 69 18.27 11.86 -0.64
CA SER A 69 19.36 12.67 -0.08
C SER A 69 20.74 12.21 -0.55
N GLY A 70 20.95 10.90 -0.77
CA GLY A 70 22.21 10.38 -1.31
C GLY A 70 22.48 10.77 -2.78
N ARG A 71 21.44 11.14 -3.53
CA ARG A 71 21.53 11.48 -4.96
C ARG A 71 21.49 12.97 -5.25
N ASP A 72 20.92 13.78 -4.34
CA ASP A 72 20.83 15.24 -4.50
C ASP A 72 21.11 15.98 -3.19
N THR A 73 22.07 16.90 -3.23
CA THR A 73 22.52 17.68 -2.07
C THR A 73 21.49 18.70 -1.59
N THR A 74 20.64 19.21 -2.49
CA THR A 74 19.53 20.09 -2.11
C THR A 74 18.50 19.31 -1.33
N VAL A 75 18.15 18.10 -1.76
CA VAL A 75 17.23 17.20 -1.04
C VAL A 75 17.84 16.77 0.30
N ALA A 76 19.15 16.52 0.36
CA ALA A 76 19.84 16.28 1.63
C ALA A 76 19.71 17.45 2.62
N ALA A 77 19.85 18.68 2.15
CA ALA A 77 19.66 19.88 2.98
C ALA A 77 18.21 20.05 3.47
N LEU A 78 17.22 19.52 2.74
CA LEU A 78 15.81 19.48 3.19
C LEU A 78 15.54 18.38 4.22
N HIS A 79 16.36 17.35 4.29
CA HIS A 79 16.21 16.29 5.29
C HIS A 79 16.70 16.79 6.66
N GLU A 80 17.86 17.46 6.69
CA GLU A 80 18.46 17.98 7.91
C GLU A 80 17.87 19.34 8.35
N PRO A 81 17.73 19.61 9.66
CA PRO A 81 17.34 20.93 10.16
C PRO A 81 18.50 21.93 10.02
N GLY A 82 18.32 22.93 9.16
CA GLY A 82 19.33 23.96 8.91
C GLY A 82 19.80 24.70 10.17
N ALA A 83 21.12 24.75 10.36
CA ALA A 83 21.74 25.43 11.51
C ALA A 83 21.51 26.95 11.51
N ALA A 84 21.32 27.56 10.33
CA ALA A 84 21.14 29.00 10.17
C ALA A 84 19.97 29.55 11.00
N GLY A 85 18.84 28.84 11.05
CA GLY A 85 17.68 29.27 11.85
C GLY A 85 17.97 29.29 13.36
N ARG A 86 18.79 28.36 13.85
CA ARG A 86 19.22 28.31 15.26
C ARG A 86 20.19 29.46 15.57
N TRP A 87 21.13 29.73 14.68
CA TRP A 87 22.06 30.84 14.81
C TRP A 87 21.34 32.18 14.78
N LEU A 88 20.40 32.37 13.86
CA LEU A 88 19.59 33.58 13.76
C LEU A 88 18.77 33.80 15.04
N ALA A 89 18.10 32.76 15.54
CA ALA A 89 17.30 32.84 16.77
C ALA A 89 18.12 33.18 18.03
N ARG A 90 19.41 32.84 18.07
CA ARG A 90 20.33 33.18 19.17
C ARG A 90 21.05 34.52 18.95
N GLY A 91 21.40 34.83 17.71
CA GLY A 91 22.14 36.03 17.33
C GLY A 91 21.29 37.30 17.43
N LEU A 92 20.00 37.24 17.08
CA LEU A 92 19.14 38.43 17.13
C LEU A 92 19.02 39.04 18.55
N PRO A 93 18.75 38.26 19.62
CA PRO A 93 18.73 38.82 20.97
C PRO A 93 20.07 39.40 21.42
N LEU A 94 21.20 38.78 21.05
CA LEU A 94 22.54 39.30 21.36
C LEU A 94 22.81 40.63 20.63
N LEU A 95 22.41 40.71 19.36
CA LEU A 95 22.49 41.95 18.59
C LEU A 95 21.60 43.04 19.20
N ALA A 96 20.40 42.69 19.64
CA ALA A 96 19.49 43.62 20.33
C ALA A 96 20.07 44.12 21.66
N LEU A 97 20.71 43.25 22.45
CA LEU A 97 21.44 43.63 23.66
C LEU A 97 22.56 44.63 23.34
N ALA A 98 23.42 44.30 22.37
CA ALA A 98 24.55 45.14 21.98
C ALA A 98 24.09 46.51 21.47
N MET A 99 22.99 46.56 20.73
CA MET A 99 22.47 47.82 20.20
C MET A 99 21.73 48.64 21.26
N GLY A 100 21.05 48.00 22.21
CA GLY A 100 20.55 48.67 23.42
C GLY A 100 21.68 49.23 24.29
N LEU A 101 22.82 48.55 24.37
CA LEU A 101 24.02 49.05 25.05
C LEU A 101 24.64 50.26 24.33
N ALA A 102 24.61 50.27 23.01
CA ALA A 102 25.20 51.33 22.18
C ALA A 102 24.37 52.61 22.11
N ILE A 103 23.05 52.55 22.35
CA ILE A 103 22.13 53.68 22.12
C ILE A 103 22.47 54.92 22.95
N ASP A 104 22.99 54.69 24.16
CA ASP A 104 23.32 55.74 25.11
C ASP A 104 24.60 56.52 24.73
N ARG A 105 25.38 56.04 23.75
CA ARG A 105 26.52 56.80 23.20
C ARG A 105 26.13 57.89 22.21
N ILE A 106 24.85 57.98 21.83
CA ILE A 106 24.37 58.88 20.77
C ILE A 106 23.75 60.17 21.36
N ALA A 107 23.48 60.23 22.67
CA ALA A 107 22.90 61.40 23.35
C ALA A 107 23.96 62.23 24.12
N ASN A 108 23.73 63.55 24.25
CA ASN A 108 24.65 64.56 24.80
C ASN A 108 25.38 64.12 26.10
N ALA A 109 26.70 64.33 26.13
CA ALA A 109 27.63 63.63 27.02
C ALA A 109 27.56 63.99 28.53
N HIS A 110 26.86 65.05 28.95
CA HIS A 110 26.95 65.58 30.33
C HIS A 110 25.62 65.86 31.03
N ARG A 111 24.47 65.80 30.34
CA ARG A 111 23.16 66.14 30.91
C ARG A 111 22.15 65.03 30.63
N VAL A 112 21.55 64.48 31.68
CA VAL A 112 20.53 63.43 31.57
C VAL A 112 19.22 63.94 32.14
N ASP A 113 18.20 63.97 31.29
CA ASP A 113 16.89 64.48 31.63
C ASP A 113 16.17 63.53 32.60
N LEU A 114 15.61 64.08 33.67
CA LEU A 114 14.82 63.36 34.69
C LEU A 114 13.67 62.59 34.02
N LEU A 115 13.04 63.20 33.02
CA LEU A 115 11.99 62.64 32.17
C LEU A 115 12.54 62.26 30.80
N SER A 116 13.63 61.48 30.76
CA SER A 116 14.30 61.03 29.53
C SER A 116 13.30 60.58 28.44
N PRO A 117 13.08 61.39 27.38
CA PRO A 117 12.10 61.07 26.35
C PRO A 117 12.36 59.70 25.67
N PRO A 118 13.62 59.31 25.36
CA PRO A 118 13.90 57.98 24.83
C PRO A 118 13.44 56.84 25.74
N LEU A 119 13.63 56.94 27.05
CA LEU A 119 13.20 55.90 27.99
C LEU A 119 11.67 55.86 28.08
N LEU A 120 11.02 57.02 28.18
CA LEU A 120 9.56 57.11 28.22
C LEU A 120 8.91 56.52 26.96
N ILE A 121 9.48 56.75 25.78
CA ILE A 121 9.02 56.13 24.52
C ILE A 121 9.11 54.60 24.59
N VAL A 122 10.22 54.04 25.08
CA VAL A 122 10.38 52.59 25.23
C VAL A 122 9.34 52.00 26.18
N LEU A 123 9.07 52.67 27.30
CA LEU A 123 8.06 52.23 28.26
C LEU A 123 6.65 52.30 27.66
N ALA A 124 6.27 53.45 27.10
CA ALA A 124 4.96 53.66 26.49
C ALA A 124 4.69 52.67 25.35
N TRP A 125 5.69 52.39 24.52
CA TRP A 125 5.60 51.38 23.47
C TRP A 125 5.33 49.98 24.02
N ASN A 126 6.02 49.58 25.09
CA ASN A 126 5.79 48.29 25.72
C ASN A 126 4.37 48.17 26.28
N LEU A 127 3.88 49.20 26.99
CA LEU A 127 2.51 49.25 27.49
C LEU A 127 1.49 49.16 26.36
N CYS A 128 1.67 49.91 25.27
CA CYS A 128 0.82 49.84 24.08
C CYS A 128 0.78 48.43 23.49
N VAL A 129 1.93 47.75 23.37
CA VAL A 129 2.00 46.37 22.87
C VAL A 129 1.25 45.41 23.81
N TYR A 130 1.36 45.56 25.14
CA TYR A 130 0.62 44.72 26.08
C TYR A 130 -0.88 44.93 25.99
N LEU A 131 -1.33 46.18 25.88
CA LEU A 131 -2.74 46.51 25.64
C LEU A 131 -3.25 45.90 24.33
N LEU A 132 -2.47 45.98 23.25
CA LEU A 132 -2.81 45.35 21.97
C LEU A 132 -2.90 43.82 22.08
N MET A 133 -1.99 43.20 22.82
CA MET A 133 -1.99 41.76 23.06
C MET A 133 -3.21 41.33 23.89
N ALA A 134 -3.55 42.07 24.95
CA ALA A 134 -4.73 41.82 25.79
C ALA A 134 -6.02 41.99 24.99
N TRP A 135 -6.13 43.08 24.21
CA TRP A 135 -7.27 43.33 23.33
C TRP A 135 -7.47 42.22 22.30
N ARG A 136 -6.38 41.71 21.69
CA ARG A 136 -6.45 40.57 20.76
C ARG A 136 -6.81 39.26 21.44
N ALA A 137 -6.41 39.06 22.69
CA ALA A 137 -6.76 37.86 23.44
C ALA A 137 -8.26 37.82 23.82
N TRP A 138 -8.90 38.98 23.96
CA TRP A 138 -10.33 39.09 24.25
C TRP A 138 -11.23 39.06 23.02
N ARG A 139 -10.67 39.22 21.81
CA ARG A 139 -11.45 39.08 20.57
C ARG A 139 -11.52 37.61 20.15
N PRO A 140 -12.66 37.16 19.58
CA PRO A 140 -12.72 35.84 18.97
C PRO A 140 -11.63 35.75 17.88
N PRO A 141 -11.03 34.57 17.68
CA PRO A 141 -9.98 34.39 16.68
C PRO A 141 -10.53 34.76 15.31
N ALA A 142 -10.17 35.95 14.82
CA ALA A 142 -10.57 36.40 13.50
C ALA A 142 -9.86 35.51 12.46
N THR A 143 -10.64 34.97 11.53
CA THR A 143 -10.17 34.16 10.41
C THR A 143 -9.28 35.01 9.50
N GLY A 144 -7.96 34.94 9.73
CA GLY A 144 -6.93 35.48 8.83
C GLY A 144 -6.39 36.85 9.19
N LEU A 145 -5.14 36.89 9.68
CA LEU A 145 -4.32 38.11 9.62
C LEU A 145 -3.83 38.28 8.17
N PRO A 146 -4.22 39.35 7.44
CA PRO A 146 -3.77 39.59 6.07
C PRO A 146 -2.24 39.74 5.98
N LEU A 147 -1.58 40.16 7.06
CA LEU A 147 -0.12 40.23 7.14
C LEU A 147 0.56 38.84 7.08
N LEU A 148 -0.03 37.81 7.70
CA LEU A 148 0.49 36.44 7.63
C LEU A 148 0.22 35.80 6.25
N GLN A 149 -0.88 36.18 5.60
CA GLN A 149 -1.14 35.80 4.22
C GLN A 149 -0.19 36.50 3.24
N GLY A 150 0.08 37.80 3.44
CA GLY A 150 1.07 38.57 2.68
C GLY A 150 2.49 38.04 2.84
N LEU A 151 2.90 37.69 4.06
CA LEU A 151 4.18 37.02 4.32
C LEU A 151 4.24 35.63 3.68
N ARG A 152 3.16 34.84 3.71
CA ARG A 152 3.06 33.56 2.98
C ARG A 152 3.18 33.74 1.47
N GLN A 153 2.61 34.80 0.91
CA GLN A 153 2.75 35.11 -0.52
C GLN A 153 4.15 35.60 -0.85
N LEU A 154 4.78 36.39 0.02
CA LEU A 154 6.15 36.88 -0.15
C LEU A 154 7.17 35.74 -0.02
N THR A 155 7.02 34.83 0.94
CA THR A 155 7.88 33.65 1.05
C THR A 155 7.65 32.65 -0.08
N ARG A 156 6.42 32.53 -0.62
CA ARG A 156 6.19 31.80 -1.87
C ARG A 156 6.92 32.47 -3.03
N ARG A 157 6.88 33.80 -3.16
CA ARG A 157 7.54 34.54 -4.25
C ARG A 157 9.07 34.56 -4.14
N LEU A 158 9.62 34.61 -2.93
CA LEU A 158 11.07 34.61 -2.65
C LEU A 158 11.64 33.19 -2.62
N GLY A 159 10.85 32.20 -2.18
CA GLY A 159 11.20 30.77 -2.19
C GLY A 159 10.96 30.11 -3.55
N SER A 160 10.10 30.68 -4.41
CA SER A 160 9.98 30.33 -5.82
C SER A 160 11.07 30.97 -6.67
N GLY A 161 12.32 30.97 -6.17
CA GLY A 161 13.47 31.10 -7.06
C GLY A 161 13.27 30.09 -8.19
N ARG A 162 13.22 30.60 -9.43
CA ARG A 162 12.94 29.90 -10.70
C ARG A 162 13.99 28.83 -11.03
N GLY A 163 14.30 27.94 -10.11
CA GLY A 163 15.04 26.73 -10.40
C GLY A 163 14.16 25.85 -11.28
N ARG A 164 14.48 25.75 -12.57
CA ARG A 164 13.82 24.82 -13.49
C ARG A 164 14.10 23.34 -13.13
N GLY A 165 15.07 23.09 -12.26
CA GLY A 165 15.46 21.76 -11.82
C GLY A 165 14.46 21.09 -10.88
N LEU A 166 14.42 19.76 -10.94
CA LEU A 166 13.54 18.92 -10.13
C LEU A 166 13.69 19.19 -8.62
N ALA A 167 14.93 19.26 -8.12
CA ALA A 167 15.20 19.46 -6.70
C ALA A 167 14.65 20.79 -6.16
N ALA A 168 14.68 21.87 -6.96
CA ALA A 168 14.08 23.15 -6.58
C ALA A 168 12.55 23.07 -6.49
N ARG A 169 11.91 22.32 -7.39
CA ARG A 169 10.45 22.07 -7.34
C ARG A 169 10.07 21.24 -6.11
N ILE A 170 10.84 20.21 -5.79
CA ILE A 170 10.67 19.41 -4.56
C ILE A 170 10.83 20.30 -3.33
N ALA A 171 11.85 21.16 -3.30
CA ALA A 171 12.06 22.11 -2.20
C ALA A 171 10.88 23.07 -2.03
N ALA A 172 10.32 23.59 -3.12
CA ALA A 172 9.17 24.49 -3.06
C ALA A 172 7.92 23.80 -2.51
N ASP A 173 7.59 22.60 -2.99
CA ASP A 173 6.45 21.80 -2.50
C ASP A 173 6.63 21.42 -1.01
N PHE A 174 7.84 20.95 -0.66
CA PHE A 174 8.20 20.63 0.72
C PHE A 174 8.02 21.82 1.66
N HIS A 175 8.54 23.00 1.31
CA HIS A 175 8.39 24.19 2.16
C HIS A 175 6.92 24.60 2.28
N ALA A 176 6.14 24.51 1.21
CA ALA A 176 4.70 24.80 1.27
C ALA A 176 3.98 23.88 2.26
N ARG A 177 4.21 22.56 2.19
CA ARG A 177 3.65 21.57 3.12
C ARG A 177 4.15 21.76 4.54
N TRP A 178 5.44 22.01 4.72
CA TRP A 178 6.07 22.27 6.01
C TRP A 178 5.46 23.48 6.70
N TRP A 179 5.31 24.61 5.99
CA TRP A 179 4.69 25.82 6.54
C TRP A 179 3.20 25.67 6.80
N ALA A 180 2.49 24.80 6.06
CA ALA A 180 1.10 24.48 6.35
C ALA A 180 0.97 23.72 7.68
N HIS A 181 1.82 22.70 7.91
CA HIS A 181 1.76 21.86 9.11
C HIS A 181 2.39 22.50 10.36
N THR A 182 3.37 23.39 10.19
CA THR A 182 4.13 23.96 11.31
C THR A 182 3.83 25.44 11.57
N ALA A 183 2.82 26.03 10.92
CA ALA A 183 2.50 27.46 11.05
C ALA A 183 2.42 27.92 12.53
N ASP A 184 1.64 27.21 13.34
CA ASP A 184 1.43 27.56 14.75
C ASP A 184 2.72 27.48 15.56
N LEU A 185 3.51 26.42 15.33
CA LEU A 185 4.82 26.24 15.95
C LEU A 185 5.77 27.38 15.60
N GLN A 186 5.81 27.77 14.31
CA GLN A 186 6.68 28.82 13.82
C GLN A 186 6.28 30.20 14.34
N VAL A 187 4.98 30.45 14.53
CA VAL A 187 4.47 31.66 15.21
C VAL A 187 4.95 31.71 16.66
N GLN A 188 4.89 30.60 17.42
CA GLN A 188 5.40 30.58 18.80
C GLN A 188 6.92 30.81 18.85
N ARG A 189 7.68 30.22 17.93
CA ARG A 189 9.14 30.42 17.84
C ARG A 189 9.49 31.87 17.52
N ALA A 190 8.81 32.47 16.54
CA ALA A 190 9.01 33.87 16.19
C ALA A 190 8.65 34.80 17.36
N ALA A 191 7.50 34.58 18.01
CA ALA A 191 7.10 35.34 19.19
C ALA A 191 8.13 35.25 20.32
N ARG A 192 8.66 34.06 20.60
CA ARG A 192 9.73 33.87 21.58
C ARG A 192 10.96 34.71 21.24
N VAL A 193 11.46 34.64 20.00
CA VAL A 193 12.65 35.38 19.58
C VAL A 193 12.41 36.90 19.68
N LEU A 194 11.25 37.39 19.23
CA LEU A 194 10.92 38.81 19.31
C LEU A 194 10.83 39.31 20.77
N HIS A 195 10.23 38.54 21.67
CA HIS A 195 10.20 38.89 23.08
C HIS A 195 11.60 38.87 23.73
N LEU A 196 12.44 37.89 23.39
CA LEU A 196 13.84 37.87 23.83
C LEU A 196 14.62 39.08 23.30
N CYS A 197 14.41 39.49 22.05
CA CYS A 197 15.03 40.70 21.51
C CYS A 197 14.58 41.95 22.27
N ALA A 198 13.29 42.10 22.56
CA ALA A 198 12.77 43.23 23.33
C ALA A 198 13.31 43.25 24.77
N ALA A 199 13.38 42.09 25.43
CA ALA A 199 13.95 41.96 26.77
C ALA A 199 15.45 42.30 26.76
N ALA A 200 16.20 41.75 25.80
CA ALA A 200 17.63 41.98 25.65
C ALA A 200 17.94 43.44 25.33
N TRP A 201 17.15 44.08 24.46
CA TRP A 201 17.26 45.51 24.19
C TRP A 201 17.05 46.35 25.45
N GLY A 202 15.97 46.11 26.21
CA GLY A 202 15.71 46.81 27.46
C GLY A 202 16.79 46.58 28.51
N ALA A 203 17.33 45.36 28.60
CA ALA A 203 18.47 45.04 29.46
C ALA A 203 19.76 45.76 29.00
N GLY A 204 19.96 45.92 27.69
CA GLY A 204 21.08 46.66 27.12
C GLY A 204 21.04 48.14 27.49
N ILE A 205 19.86 48.76 27.42
CA ILE A 205 19.63 50.14 27.89
C ILE A 205 19.87 50.25 29.39
N ALA A 206 19.35 49.33 30.20
CA ALA A 206 19.59 49.35 31.64
C ALA A 206 21.10 49.22 31.95
N LEU A 207 21.80 48.33 31.22
CA LEU A 207 23.23 48.11 31.38
C LEU A 207 24.05 49.33 30.95
N SER A 208 23.67 50.03 29.88
CA SER A 208 24.36 51.26 29.46
C SER A 208 24.27 52.37 30.52
N LEU A 209 23.08 52.57 31.12
CA LEU A 209 22.87 53.52 32.22
C LEU A 209 23.75 53.19 33.43
N LEU A 210 23.86 51.90 33.79
CA LEU A 210 24.71 51.44 34.89
C LEU A 210 26.20 51.64 34.61
N LEU A 211 26.68 51.22 33.42
CA LEU A 211 28.08 51.35 33.01
C LEU A 211 28.52 52.80 32.97
N ARG A 212 27.68 53.70 32.44
CA ARG A 212 28.00 55.12 32.41
C ARG A 212 27.98 55.72 33.83
N GLY A 213 27.07 55.29 34.70
CA GLY A 213 27.04 55.72 36.11
C GLY A 213 28.26 55.33 36.93
N LEU A 214 29.02 54.34 36.45
CA LEU A 214 30.28 53.93 37.07
C LEU A 214 31.46 54.84 36.66
N VAL A 215 31.41 55.44 35.48
CA VAL A 215 32.54 56.18 34.86
C VAL A 215 32.36 57.69 34.88
N VAL A 216 31.11 58.18 34.86
CA VAL A 216 30.78 59.61 34.74
C VAL A 216 29.84 60.03 35.86
N ARG A 217 30.09 61.21 36.47
CA ARG A 217 29.14 61.83 37.41
C ARG A 217 27.95 62.39 36.62
N TYR A 218 26.76 61.84 36.84
CA TYR A 218 25.53 62.33 36.22
C TYR A 218 25.10 63.68 36.81
N GLN A 219 24.97 64.69 35.97
CA GLN A 219 24.08 65.82 36.23
C GLN A 219 22.68 65.41 35.76
N PHE A 220 21.77 65.26 36.71
CA PHE A 220 20.40 64.84 36.44
C PHE A 220 19.44 65.96 36.84
N GLY A 221 18.43 66.20 36.01
CA GLY A 221 17.49 67.27 36.26
C GLY A 221 16.50 67.44 35.13
N TRP A 222 15.61 68.40 35.27
CA TRP A 222 14.56 68.66 34.29
C TRP A 222 14.53 70.15 33.93
N GLU A 223 14.15 70.43 32.70
CA GLU A 223 13.88 71.76 32.19
C GLU A 223 12.54 71.70 31.44
N SER A 224 11.62 72.61 31.76
CA SER A 224 10.37 72.73 31.01
C SER A 224 9.93 74.19 30.94
N THR A 225 9.55 74.62 29.74
CA THR A 225 8.88 75.91 29.53
C THR A 225 7.41 75.86 29.94
N PHE A 226 6.83 74.67 30.03
CA PHE A 226 5.38 74.47 30.21
C PHE A 226 4.99 73.85 31.55
N LEU A 227 5.89 73.07 32.17
CA LEU A 227 5.60 72.34 33.40
C LEU A 227 6.30 72.98 34.60
N ASP A 228 5.60 73.03 35.73
CA ASP A 228 6.17 73.43 37.02
C ASP A 228 6.68 72.22 37.84
N ALA A 229 7.37 72.49 38.95
CA ALA A 229 7.92 71.44 39.81
C ALA A 229 6.85 70.51 40.40
N THR A 230 5.64 71.03 40.64
CA THR A 230 4.52 70.25 41.19
C THR A 230 4.00 69.25 40.16
N GLN A 231 3.87 69.68 38.90
CA GLN A 231 3.45 68.83 37.79
C GLN A 231 4.49 67.76 37.47
N VAL A 232 5.78 68.12 37.44
CA VAL A 232 6.86 67.14 37.23
C VAL A 232 6.91 66.12 38.37
N HIS A 233 6.76 66.56 39.63
CA HIS A 233 6.67 65.66 40.77
C HIS A 233 5.48 64.70 40.65
N ALA A 234 4.30 65.17 40.22
CA ALA A 234 3.14 64.31 39.99
C ALA A 234 3.41 63.24 38.91
N ILE A 235 4.05 63.61 37.80
CA ILE A 235 4.44 62.66 36.73
C ILE A 235 5.42 61.63 37.26
N VAL A 236 6.47 62.06 37.98
CA VAL A 236 7.50 61.20 38.56
C VAL A 236 6.90 60.22 39.57
N LEU A 237 5.96 60.68 40.40
CA LEU A 237 5.22 59.83 41.33
C LEU A 237 4.46 58.74 40.59
N VAL A 238 3.70 59.05 39.54
CA VAL A 238 2.95 58.06 38.76
C VAL A 238 3.90 57.10 38.02
N LEU A 239 4.96 57.62 37.42
CA LEU A 239 5.92 56.84 36.64
C LEU A 239 6.61 55.77 37.49
N PHE A 240 7.04 56.13 38.70
CA PHE A 240 7.75 55.24 39.61
C PHE A 240 6.86 54.60 40.67
N TRP A 241 5.56 54.92 40.70
CA TRP A 241 4.58 54.32 41.60
C TRP A 241 4.70 52.78 41.69
N PRO A 242 4.83 52.02 40.57
CA PRO A 242 4.96 50.58 40.63
C PRO A 242 6.17 50.11 41.46
N LEU A 243 7.29 50.84 41.42
CA LEU A 243 8.49 50.48 42.17
C LEU A 243 8.35 50.81 43.65
N THR A 244 7.75 51.96 43.96
CA THR A 244 7.52 52.37 45.36
C THR A 244 6.60 51.39 46.08
N VAL A 245 5.56 50.90 45.40
CA VAL A 245 4.59 49.96 45.98
C VAL A 245 5.14 48.53 46.04
N LEU A 246 5.79 48.05 44.97
CA LEU A 246 6.24 46.65 44.90
C LEU A 246 7.56 46.39 45.64
N PHE A 247 8.46 47.37 45.66
CA PHE A 247 9.82 47.21 46.20
C PHE A 247 10.11 48.16 47.38
N GLY A 248 9.14 48.98 47.81
CA GLY A 248 9.32 49.88 48.95
C GLY A 248 10.35 50.99 48.71
N THR A 249 10.66 51.32 47.45
CA THR A 249 11.64 52.38 47.14
C THR A 249 11.11 53.74 47.59
N ALA A 250 11.94 54.55 48.24
CA ALA A 250 11.54 55.89 48.68
C ALA A 250 11.17 56.76 47.46
N PRO A 251 9.95 57.35 47.42
CA PRO A 251 9.56 58.26 46.35
C PRO A 251 10.37 59.55 46.43
N PHE A 252 10.58 60.20 45.28
CA PHE A 252 11.15 61.55 45.26
C PHE A 252 10.16 62.53 45.88
N THR A 253 10.64 63.41 46.76
CA THR A 253 9.83 64.47 47.35
C THR A 253 9.74 65.68 46.42
N LEU A 254 8.73 66.54 46.60
CA LEU A 254 8.61 67.79 45.83
C LEU A 254 9.87 68.67 45.96
N GLN A 255 10.46 68.74 47.15
CA GLN A 255 11.66 69.53 47.40
C GLN A 255 12.88 68.97 46.65
N GLU A 256 13.03 67.64 46.59
CA GLU A 256 14.09 67.01 45.80
C GLU A 256 13.89 67.22 44.29
N ILE A 257 12.65 67.17 43.79
CA ILE A 257 12.35 67.43 42.37
C ILE A 257 12.61 68.90 42.01
N ALA A 258 12.19 69.83 42.85
CA ALA A 258 12.45 71.26 42.66
C ALA A 258 13.96 71.56 42.68
N ALA A 259 14.72 70.92 43.57
CA ALA A 259 16.18 71.07 43.66
C ALA A 259 16.93 70.56 42.41
N THR A 260 16.28 69.76 41.55
CA THR A 260 16.89 69.23 40.31
C THR A 260 16.54 70.06 39.06
N GLN A 261 15.81 71.15 39.20
CA GLN A 261 15.48 72.02 38.06
C GLN A 261 16.74 72.64 37.45
N ASN A 262 16.77 72.80 36.12
CA ASN A 262 17.93 73.32 35.36
C ASN A 262 19.22 72.49 35.56
N PHE A 263 19.08 71.16 35.75
CA PHE A 263 20.19 70.24 35.96
C PHE A 263 21.05 70.53 37.21
N ALA A 264 20.46 71.17 38.23
CA ALA A 264 21.14 71.46 39.49
C ALA A 264 21.31 70.23 40.43
N GLY A 265 20.82 69.05 40.02
CA GLY A 265 20.93 67.82 40.80
C GLY A 265 22.32 67.17 40.70
N GLU A 266 22.98 67.00 41.84
CA GLU A 266 24.30 66.35 41.95
C GLU A 266 24.31 65.16 42.95
N GLY A 267 25.26 64.24 42.78
CA GLY A 267 25.58 63.22 43.79
C GLY A 267 24.53 62.12 43.96
N ALA A 268 24.13 61.85 45.21
CA ALA A 268 23.32 60.70 45.64
C ALA A 268 21.91 60.61 45.00
N GLY A 269 21.37 61.73 44.51
CA GLY A 269 20.10 61.74 43.78
C GLY A 269 20.19 61.07 42.40
N GLY A 270 21.34 61.18 41.74
CA GLY A 270 21.56 60.63 40.40
C GLY A 270 21.65 59.11 40.39
N SER A 271 22.30 58.52 41.41
CA SER A 271 22.35 57.06 41.55
C SER A 271 20.97 56.47 41.83
N ARG A 272 20.16 57.11 42.68
CA ARG A 272 18.77 56.71 42.94
C ARG A 272 17.92 56.77 41.66
N TRP A 273 18.07 57.83 40.86
CA TRP A 273 17.40 57.96 39.56
C TRP A 273 17.75 56.81 38.60
N VAL A 274 19.04 56.48 38.45
CA VAL A 274 19.49 55.35 37.60
C VAL A 274 18.83 54.05 38.06
N TRP A 275 18.88 53.74 39.36
CA TRP A 275 18.29 52.52 39.90
C TRP A 275 16.77 52.46 39.73
N MET A 276 16.08 53.60 39.82
CA MET A 276 14.64 53.66 39.58
C MET A 276 14.31 53.41 38.09
N TYR A 277 15.05 53.97 37.14
CA TYR A 277 14.84 53.64 35.72
C TYR A 277 15.25 52.21 35.36
N VAL A 278 16.34 51.69 35.92
CA VAL A 278 16.75 50.29 35.76
C VAL A 278 15.67 49.36 36.31
N GLY A 279 15.15 49.65 37.50
CA GLY A 279 14.03 48.92 38.11
C GLY A 279 12.77 48.97 37.24
N LEU A 280 12.46 50.13 36.67
CA LEU A 280 11.27 50.32 35.84
C LEU A 280 11.39 49.59 34.50
N LEU A 281 12.56 49.65 33.85
CA LEU A 281 12.87 48.85 32.66
C LEU A 281 12.82 47.35 32.96
N ALA A 282 13.35 46.92 34.11
CA ALA A 282 13.27 45.54 34.53
C ALA A 282 11.82 45.09 34.73
N LEU A 283 11.02 45.87 35.45
CA LEU A 283 9.64 45.55 35.81
C LEU A 283 8.68 45.62 34.63
N VAL A 284 8.76 46.66 33.81
CA VAL A 284 7.80 46.94 32.72
C VAL A 284 8.22 46.27 31.42
N VAL A 285 9.52 46.10 31.17
CA VAL A 285 10.03 45.60 29.89
C VAL A 285 10.64 44.21 30.04
N VAL A 286 11.72 44.07 30.81
CA VAL A 286 12.53 42.84 30.80
C VAL A 286 11.74 41.65 31.34
N LEU A 287 11.22 41.73 32.57
CA LEU A 287 10.52 40.62 33.23
C LEU A 287 9.26 40.18 32.47
N PRO A 288 8.34 41.07 32.06
CA PRO A 288 7.15 40.66 31.33
C PRO A 288 7.48 40.05 29.97
N ARG A 289 8.49 40.58 29.26
CA ARG A 289 8.94 40.01 27.98
C ARG A 289 9.58 38.63 28.15
N LEU A 290 10.37 38.42 29.21
CA LEU A 290 10.91 37.10 29.54
C LEU A 290 9.80 36.10 29.90
N ALA A 291 8.79 36.53 30.67
CA ALA A 291 7.63 35.70 30.98
C ALA A 291 6.86 35.30 29.70
N LEU A 292 6.63 36.24 28.78
CA LEU A 292 6.01 35.96 27.48
C LEU A 292 6.87 35.04 26.60
N ALA A 293 8.19 35.19 26.62
CA ALA A 293 9.11 34.30 25.92
C ALA A 293 9.08 32.87 26.51
N ALA A 294 9.00 32.74 27.84
CA ALA A 294 8.85 31.46 28.54
C ALA A 294 7.50 30.81 28.22
N TRP A 295 6.42 31.60 28.19
CA TRP A 295 5.09 31.13 27.76
C TRP A 295 5.10 30.59 26.32
N ALA A 296 5.71 31.32 25.39
CA ALA A 296 5.87 30.87 24.01
C ALA A 296 6.71 29.58 23.90
N ARG A 297 7.78 29.46 24.72
CA ARG A 297 8.60 28.24 24.82
C ARG A 297 7.79 27.04 25.34
N TRP A 298 6.93 27.27 26.33
CA TRP A 298 6.06 26.23 26.88
C TRP A 298 4.99 25.79 25.87
N ARG A 299 4.39 26.72 25.13
CA ARG A 299 3.47 26.39 24.02
C ARG A 299 4.18 25.61 22.91
N GLU A 300 5.41 25.97 22.57
CA GLU A 300 6.25 25.20 21.65
C GLU A 300 6.49 23.78 22.18
N ALA A 301 6.78 23.61 23.48
CA ALA A 301 7.04 22.30 24.08
C ALA A 301 5.80 21.38 24.11
N ARG A 302 4.60 21.97 24.23
CA ARG A 302 3.32 21.23 24.16
C ARG A 302 2.82 20.98 22.75
N TRP A 303 3.49 21.54 21.74
CA TRP A 303 3.09 21.31 20.35
C TRP A 303 3.44 19.88 19.94
N HIS A 304 2.49 19.20 19.30
CA HIS A 304 2.69 17.85 18.79
C HIS A 304 2.28 17.79 17.32
N ALA A 305 3.16 17.23 16.49
CA ALA A 305 2.84 16.94 15.11
C ALA A 305 1.85 15.76 15.04
N ARG A 306 0.85 15.91 14.18
CA ARG A 306 -0.09 14.85 13.85
C ARG A 306 -0.12 14.68 12.34
N ILE A 307 -0.12 13.43 11.91
CA ILE A 307 -0.33 13.03 10.52
C ILE A 307 -1.56 12.13 10.52
N ASP A 308 -2.45 12.33 9.56
CA ASP A 308 -3.57 11.45 9.31
C ASP A 308 -3.24 10.51 8.14
N PRO A 309 -3.00 9.20 8.37
CA PRO A 309 -2.75 8.24 7.29
C PRO A 309 -3.96 8.05 6.35
N GLY A 310 -5.15 8.52 6.72
CA GLY A 310 -6.35 8.54 5.89
C GLY A 310 -6.42 9.70 4.89
N ASP A 311 -5.52 10.68 4.97
CA ASP A 311 -5.47 11.83 4.06
C ASP A 311 -5.21 11.39 2.60
N ALA A 312 -5.70 12.17 1.64
CA ALA A 312 -5.51 11.98 0.20
C ALA A 312 -4.03 11.93 -0.19
N ALA A 313 -3.17 12.61 0.59
CA ALA A 313 -1.73 12.58 0.42
C ALA A 313 -1.11 11.17 0.57
N PHE A 314 -1.85 10.19 1.12
CA PHE A 314 -1.43 8.80 1.27
C PHE A 314 -2.16 7.83 0.32
N ASP A 315 -2.95 8.30 -0.63
CA ASP A 315 -3.69 7.45 -1.58
C ASP A 315 -2.75 6.52 -2.35
N ALA A 316 -1.64 7.07 -2.88
CA ALA A 316 -0.63 6.29 -3.59
C ALA A 316 0.02 5.21 -2.70
N LEU A 317 0.29 5.54 -1.43
CA LEU A 317 0.79 4.57 -0.45
C LEU A 317 -0.24 3.47 -0.19
N ARG A 318 -1.50 3.83 0.05
CA ARG A 318 -2.57 2.85 0.30
C ARG A 318 -2.80 1.95 -0.90
N ALA A 319 -2.72 2.47 -2.11
CA ALA A 319 -2.80 1.69 -3.34
C ALA A 319 -1.64 0.68 -3.49
N ALA A 320 -0.45 1.02 -2.98
CA ALA A 320 0.75 0.19 -3.03
C ALA A 320 0.83 -0.86 -1.91
N LEU A 321 0.03 -0.73 -0.85
CA LEU A 321 0.00 -1.69 0.25
C LEU A 321 -0.62 -3.02 -0.19
N PRO A 322 -0.16 -4.15 0.40
CA PRO A 322 -0.75 -5.45 0.13
C PRO A 322 -2.15 -5.56 0.76
N GLY A 323 -3.08 -6.17 0.02
CA GLY A 323 -4.36 -6.62 0.55
C GLY A 323 -4.27 -8.06 1.04
N ASP A 324 -4.54 -8.28 2.32
CA ASP A 324 -4.73 -9.61 2.91
C ASP A 324 -6.24 -9.88 2.98
N LEU A 325 -6.76 -10.59 1.99
CA LEU A 325 -8.18 -10.87 1.77
C LEU A 325 -8.53 -12.30 2.17
N LEU A 326 -9.57 -12.42 2.99
CA LEU A 326 -10.14 -13.69 3.41
C LEU A 326 -11.59 -13.78 2.93
N ILE A 327 -11.89 -14.73 2.05
CA ILE A 327 -13.23 -14.86 1.45
C ILE A 327 -13.91 -16.13 1.93
N GLY A 328 -15.16 -16.02 2.42
CA GLY A 328 -15.98 -17.18 2.77
C GLY A 328 -16.61 -17.80 1.52
N LEU A 329 -16.53 -19.12 1.37
CA LEU A 329 -17.19 -19.88 0.31
C LEU A 329 -18.41 -20.58 0.87
N HIS A 330 -19.60 -20.29 0.34
CA HIS A 330 -20.86 -20.85 0.82
C HIS A 330 -21.66 -21.51 -0.31
N GLY A 331 -21.61 -22.84 -0.34
CA GLY A 331 -22.38 -23.67 -1.26
C GLY A 331 -21.69 -25.00 -1.57
N PRO A 332 -22.36 -25.89 -2.32
CA PRO A 332 -21.78 -27.16 -2.74
C PRO A 332 -20.54 -26.93 -3.63
N LEU A 333 -19.58 -27.84 -3.62
CA LEU A 333 -18.31 -27.74 -4.37
C LEU A 333 -17.34 -26.63 -3.89
N ALA A 334 -17.59 -26.00 -2.74
CA ALA A 334 -16.68 -25.00 -2.17
C ALA A 334 -15.23 -25.52 -1.99
N GLU A 335 -15.08 -26.80 -1.69
CA GLU A 335 -13.79 -27.49 -1.51
C GLU A 335 -12.87 -27.36 -2.73
N VAL A 336 -13.44 -27.27 -3.94
CA VAL A 336 -12.70 -27.14 -5.21
C VAL A 336 -11.87 -25.86 -5.26
N LEU A 337 -12.38 -24.77 -4.67
CA LEU A 337 -11.70 -23.48 -4.60
C LEU A 337 -10.95 -23.27 -3.29
N GLN A 338 -11.24 -24.04 -2.24
CA GLN A 338 -10.65 -23.88 -0.91
C GLN A 338 -9.11 -23.92 -0.92
N THR A 339 -8.53 -24.74 -1.81
CA THR A 339 -7.07 -24.89 -1.97
C THR A 339 -6.44 -23.86 -2.91
N ALA A 340 -7.25 -23.06 -3.61
CA ALA A 340 -6.80 -22.19 -4.69
C ALA A 340 -6.23 -20.84 -4.22
N ALA A 341 -5.48 -20.81 -3.12
CA ALA A 341 -4.86 -19.59 -2.60
C ALA A 341 -3.93 -18.92 -3.64
N VAL A 342 -3.91 -17.58 -3.66
CA VAL A 342 -3.03 -16.79 -4.53
C VAL A 342 -2.27 -15.77 -3.70
N GLN A 343 -0.98 -15.62 -4.02
CA GLN A 343 -0.14 -14.57 -3.47
C GLN A 343 0.53 -13.81 -4.60
N THR A 344 0.59 -12.49 -4.50
CA THR A 344 1.29 -11.64 -5.48
C THR A 344 2.72 -11.37 -5.04
N PRO A 345 3.63 -10.99 -5.96
CA PRO A 345 4.97 -10.52 -5.61
C PRO A 345 4.97 -9.28 -4.69
N GLN A 346 3.89 -8.50 -4.71
CA GLN A 346 3.68 -7.34 -3.84
C GLN A 346 3.24 -7.74 -2.42
N GLY A 347 2.96 -9.03 -2.20
CA GLY A 347 2.59 -9.59 -0.90
C GLY A 347 1.10 -9.55 -0.60
N ASP A 348 0.25 -9.28 -1.60
CA ASP A 348 -1.21 -9.48 -1.51
C ASP A 348 -1.48 -10.97 -1.32
N ARG A 349 -2.50 -11.30 -0.54
CA ARG A 349 -2.89 -12.68 -0.26
C ARG A 349 -4.39 -12.82 -0.40
N LEU A 350 -4.82 -13.79 -1.20
CA LEU A 350 -6.20 -14.25 -1.24
C LEU A 350 -6.26 -15.65 -0.63
N GLN A 351 -7.05 -15.78 0.43
CA GLN A 351 -7.31 -17.03 1.12
C GLN A 351 -8.81 -17.26 1.24
N PHE A 352 -9.21 -18.52 1.30
CA PHE A 352 -10.59 -18.90 1.55
C PHE A 352 -10.75 -19.31 3.01
N GLY A 353 -11.68 -18.66 3.70
CA GLY A 353 -11.87 -18.80 5.14
C GLY A 353 -12.62 -20.07 5.50
N ASP A 354 -12.31 -20.60 6.67
CA ASP A 354 -13.12 -21.64 7.33
C ASP A 354 -14.33 -20.97 8.03
N ALA A 355 -15.39 -21.73 8.29
CA ALA A 355 -16.64 -21.27 8.89
C ALA A 355 -16.50 -20.71 10.32
N ARG A 356 -15.30 -20.78 10.90
CA ARG A 356 -14.98 -20.42 12.28
C ARG A 356 -14.41 -19.01 12.45
N GLN A 357 -13.97 -18.37 11.38
CA GLN A 357 -13.30 -17.07 11.42
C GLN A 357 -14.06 -16.01 10.61
N PRO A 358 -14.00 -14.73 11.02
CA PRO A 358 -14.60 -13.65 10.25
C PRO A 358 -13.91 -13.50 8.90
N VAL A 359 -14.68 -13.18 7.87
CA VAL A 359 -14.23 -13.03 6.47
C VAL A 359 -14.51 -11.62 5.96
N ASP A 360 -13.80 -11.20 4.92
CA ASP A 360 -13.96 -9.88 4.29
C ASP A 360 -15.18 -9.81 3.35
N ALA A 361 -15.53 -10.92 2.72
CA ALA A 361 -16.75 -11.08 1.93
C ALA A 361 -17.17 -12.55 1.88
N VAL A 362 -18.44 -12.81 1.60
CA VAL A 362 -18.99 -14.17 1.42
C VAL A 362 -19.43 -14.34 -0.01
N LEU A 363 -18.98 -15.39 -0.67
CA LEU A 363 -19.49 -15.85 -1.96
C LEU A 363 -20.54 -16.93 -1.70
N ALA A 364 -21.79 -16.65 -2.03
CA ALA A 364 -22.90 -17.57 -1.81
C ALA A 364 -23.56 -17.95 -3.14
N TRP A 365 -23.71 -19.25 -3.36
CA TRP A 365 -24.48 -19.82 -4.49
C TRP A 365 -25.52 -20.84 -4.04
N THR A 366 -25.78 -20.89 -2.72
CA THR A 366 -26.89 -21.61 -2.10
C THR A 366 -27.84 -20.63 -1.42
N THR A 367 -29.05 -21.09 -1.12
CA THR A 367 -30.05 -20.35 -0.33
C THR A 367 -29.89 -20.53 1.18
N ASP A 368 -29.02 -21.45 1.61
CA ASP A 368 -28.75 -21.69 3.03
C ASP A 368 -28.15 -20.45 3.70
N ALA A 369 -28.44 -20.27 4.99
CA ALA A 369 -27.86 -19.18 5.75
C ALA A 369 -26.33 -19.37 5.91
N PRO A 370 -25.52 -18.31 5.74
CA PRO A 370 -24.08 -18.41 5.96
C PRO A 370 -23.75 -18.64 7.45
N PRO A 371 -22.57 -19.20 7.76
CA PRO A 371 -22.08 -19.36 9.12
C PRO A 371 -22.19 -18.09 9.98
N PRO A 372 -22.45 -18.21 11.30
CA PRO A 372 -22.59 -17.06 12.19
C PRO A 372 -21.38 -16.12 12.19
N ALA A 373 -20.17 -16.67 12.03
CA ALA A 373 -18.93 -15.89 11.98
C ALA A 373 -18.86 -14.94 10.78
N TRP A 374 -19.69 -15.13 9.74
CA TRP A 374 -19.66 -14.38 8.50
C TRP A 374 -20.76 -13.32 8.36
N GLN A 375 -21.68 -13.21 9.34
CA GLN A 375 -22.86 -12.33 9.26
C GLN A 375 -22.53 -10.83 9.12
N GLY A 376 -21.32 -10.39 9.49
CA GLY A 376 -20.88 -9.01 9.35
C GLY A 376 -20.29 -8.64 7.98
N ALA A 377 -20.13 -9.61 7.07
CA ALA A 377 -19.47 -9.42 5.79
C ALA A 377 -20.49 -9.26 4.63
N PRO A 378 -20.15 -8.51 3.56
CA PRO A 378 -20.99 -8.41 2.37
C PRO A 378 -21.14 -9.78 1.71
N VAL A 379 -22.39 -10.17 1.43
CA VAL A 379 -22.73 -11.43 0.75
C VAL A 379 -22.94 -11.16 -0.74
N LEU A 380 -22.17 -11.87 -1.57
CA LEU A 380 -22.19 -11.83 -3.02
C LEU A 380 -22.90 -13.08 -3.52
N ALA A 381 -24.17 -12.92 -3.93
CA ALA A 381 -24.92 -13.98 -4.58
C ALA A 381 -24.46 -14.16 -6.03
N LEU A 382 -23.85 -15.31 -6.33
CA LEU A 382 -23.38 -15.67 -7.67
C LEU A 382 -23.83 -17.08 -8.00
N ARG A 383 -24.04 -17.37 -9.29
CA ARG A 383 -24.28 -18.75 -9.74
C ARG A 383 -22.95 -19.45 -9.94
N TRP A 384 -22.81 -20.70 -9.48
CA TRP A 384 -21.60 -21.48 -9.66
C TRP A 384 -21.19 -21.59 -11.14
N GLU A 385 -22.17 -21.79 -12.02
CA GLU A 385 -21.96 -21.86 -13.48
C GLU A 385 -21.41 -20.56 -14.08
N ALA A 386 -21.63 -19.41 -13.43
CA ALA A 386 -21.25 -18.11 -13.96
C ALA A 386 -19.80 -17.71 -13.61
N PHE A 387 -19.16 -18.38 -12.65
CA PHE A 387 -17.78 -18.03 -12.24
C PHE A 387 -16.84 -19.21 -12.00
N ALA A 388 -17.32 -20.36 -11.50
CA ALA A 388 -16.44 -21.42 -10.99
C ALA A 388 -16.43 -22.68 -11.86
N ALA A 389 -17.45 -22.88 -12.70
CA ALA A 389 -17.56 -24.05 -13.58
C ALA A 389 -16.41 -24.19 -14.59
N SER A 390 -15.67 -23.11 -14.86
CA SER A 390 -14.44 -23.15 -15.65
C SER A 390 -13.47 -22.07 -15.18
N TRP A 391 -12.17 -22.35 -15.23
CA TRP A 391 -11.14 -21.36 -14.89
C TRP A 391 -11.19 -20.12 -15.77
N VAL A 392 -11.79 -20.20 -16.97
CA VAL A 392 -11.97 -19.07 -17.89
C VAL A 392 -12.98 -18.05 -17.34
N LEU A 393 -13.90 -18.49 -16.49
CA LEU A 393 -14.95 -17.64 -15.89
C LEU A 393 -14.54 -17.04 -14.54
N GLU A 394 -13.54 -17.65 -13.87
CA GLU A 394 -13.05 -17.23 -12.55
C GLU A 394 -12.65 -15.75 -12.46
N PRO A 395 -12.16 -15.06 -13.52
CA PRO A 395 -11.89 -13.62 -13.45
C PRO A 395 -13.11 -12.76 -13.09
N THR A 396 -14.32 -13.22 -13.41
CA THR A 396 -15.60 -12.54 -13.07
C THR A 396 -15.78 -12.39 -11.56
N LEU A 397 -15.22 -13.32 -10.78
CA LEU A 397 -15.21 -13.23 -9.32
C LEU A 397 -14.58 -11.93 -8.83
N PHE A 398 -13.44 -11.57 -9.39
CA PHE A 398 -12.68 -10.38 -8.98
C PHE A 398 -13.42 -9.10 -9.34
N ASP A 399 -14.16 -9.09 -10.44
CA ASP A 399 -14.98 -7.95 -10.83
C ASP A 399 -16.11 -7.70 -9.80
N ARG A 400 -16.71 -8.79 -9.30
CA ARG A 400 -17.74 -8.75 -8.24
C ARG A 400 -17.17 -8.37 -6.87
N LEU A 401 -16.02 -8.94 -6.49
CA LEU A 401 -15.32 -8.59 -5.26
C LEU A 401 -14.88 -7.11 -5.26
N THR A 402 -14.44 -6.59 -6.41
CA THR A 402 -14.02 -5.19 -6.53
C THR A 402 -15.20 -4.24 -6.29
N ALA A 403 -16.40 -4.59 -6.73
CA ALA A 403 -17.61 -3.82 -6.45
C ALA A 403 -18.03 -3.87 -4.97
N ALA A 404 -17.85 -5.01 -4.30
CA ALA A 404 -18.17 -5.17 -2.88
C ALA A 404 -17.13 -4.56 -1.93
N LEU A 405 -15.85 -4.53 -2.33
CA LEU A 405 -14.72 -4.10 -1.51
C LEU A 405 -13.93 -2.98 -2.22
N PRO A 406 -14.50 -1.77 -2.40
CA PRO A 406 -13.86 -0.70 -3.16
C PRO A 406 -12.55 -0.22 -2.54
N ALA A 407 -12.41 -0.30 -1.20
CA ALA A 407 -11.18 0.05 -0.51
C ALA A 407 -9.99 -0.87 -0.87
N GLN A 408 -10.25 -2.07 -1.39
CA GLN A 408 -9.25 -3.07 -1.77
C GLN A 408 -9.11 -3.23 -3.29
N GLN A 409 -9.65 -2.30 -4.08
CA GLN A 409 -9.67 -2.38 -5.55
C GLN A 409 -8.28 -2.62 -6.16
N HIS A 410 -7.24 -1.94 -5.66
CA HIS A 410 -5.88 -2.12 -6.15
C HIS A 410 -5.33 -3.51 -5.84
N ALA A 411 -5.50 -4.02 -4.62
CA ALA A 411 -5.09 -5.37 -4.26
C ALA A 411 -5.85 -6.44 -5.09
N LEU A 412 -7.17 -6.28 -5.24
CA LEU A 412 -8.01 -7.18 -6.04
C LEU A 412 -7.60 -7.22 -7.51
N SER A 413 -7.22 -6.07 -8.09
CA SER A 413 -6.72 -6.01 -9.48
C SER A 413 -5.42 -6.80 -9.68
N ARG A 414 -4.48 -6.69 -8.73
CA ARG A 414 -3.21 -7.46 -8.74
C ARG A 414 -3.45 -8.95 -8.51
N LEU A 415 -4.32 -9.29 -7.58
CA LEU A 415 -4.73 -10.68 -7.33
C LEU A 415 -5.43 -11.30 -8.55
N ARG A 416 -6.30 -10.55 -9.23
CA ARG A 416 -6.93 -10.97 -10.50
C ARG A 416 -5.89 -11.27 -11.57
N ALA A 417 -4.91 -10.37 -11.75
CA ALA A 417 -3.84 -10.57 -12.71
C ALA A 417 -3.00 -11.82 -12.38
N ALA A 418 -2.58 -11.99 -11.13
CA ALA A 418 -1.83 -13.17 -10.69
C ALA A 418 -2.66 -14.47 -10.81
N TRP A 419 -3.97 -14.40 -10.55
CA TRP A 419 -4.88 -15.54 -10.72
C TRP A 419 -5.01 -15.97 -12.18
N VAL A 420 -5.22 -15.00 -13.09
CA VAL A 420 -5.27 -15.25 -14.54
C VAL A 420 -3.95 -15.82 -15.03
N GLU A 421 -2.83 -15.20 -14.65
CA GLU A 421 -1.49 -15.64 -15.06
C GLU A 421 -1.20 -17.07 -14.58
N ARG A 422 -1.56 -17.41 -13.33
CA ARG A 422 -1.45 -18.78 -12.80
C ARG A 422 -2.25 -19.79 -13.63
N ASN A 423 -3.50 -19.45 -13.95
CA ASN A 423 -4.37 -20.33 -14.72
C ASN A 423 -3.90 -20.48 -16.17
N GLU A 424 -3.45 -19.41 -16.80
CA GLU A 424 -2.88 -19.42 -18.15
C GLU A 424 -1.56 -20.20 -18.22
N LEU A 425 -0.70 -20.07 -17.20
CA LEU A 425 0.53 -20.86 -17.09
C LEU A 425 0.20 -22.36 -17.01
N ARG A 426 -0.72 -22.75 -16.12
CA ARG A 426 -1.16 -24.15 -15.98
C ARG A 426 -1.79 -24.67 -17.28
N PHE A 427 -2.57 -23.84 -17.98
CA PHE A 427 -3.12 -24.20 -19.28
C PHE A 427 -2.02 -24.42 -20.31
N ARG A 428 -1.04 -23.50 -20.39
CA ARG A 428 0.10 -23.60 -21.31
C ARG A 428 0.93 -24.87 -21.06
N GLU A 429 1.19 -25.22 -19.81
CA GLU A 429 1.87 -26.46 -19.41
C GLU A 429 1.05 -27.70 -19.78
N SER A 430 -0.27 -27.66 -19.59
CA SER A 430 -1.17 -28.73 -20.04
C SER A 430 -1.08 -28.92 -21.56
N LEU A 431 -1.13 -27.82 -22.33
CA LEU A 431 -0.99 -27.87 -23.79
C LEU A 431 0.37 -28.43 -24.22
N GLN A 432 1.44 -28.13 -23.48
CA GLN A 432 2.77 -28.69 -23.74
C GLN A 432 2.80 -30.21 -23.49
N ALA A 433 2.14 -30.69 -22.43
CA ALA A 433 2.01 -32.12 -22.16
C ALA A 433 1.21 -32.84 -23.27
N LEU A 434 0.11 -32.24 -23.73
CA LEU A 434 -0.67 -32.75 -24.86
C LEU A 434 0.17 -32.79 -26.15
N ALA A 435 0.85 -31.69 -26.49
CA ALA A 435 1.68 -31.62 -27.69
C ALA A 435 2.82 -32.65 -27.66
N ARG A 436 3.45 -32.87 -26.50
CA ARG A 436 4.48 -33.90 -26.31
C ARG A 436 3.91 -35.30 -26.54
N HIS A 437 2.78 -35.62 -25.90
CA HIS A 437 2.10 -36.90 -26.08
C HIS A 437 1.76 -37.16 -27.56
N LEU A 438 1.15 -36.19 -28.25
CA LEU A 438 0.76 -36.34 -29.65
C LEU A 438 1.96 -36.51 -30.59
N ARG A 439 3.08 -35.86 -30.32
CA ARG A 439 4.31 -36.05 -31.10
C ARG A 439 4.96 -37.39 -30.85
N GLU A 440 4.93 -37.90 -29.62
CA GLU A 440 5.40 -39.26 -29.30
C GLU A 440 4.55 -40.34 -29.96
N VAL A 441 3.25 -40.08 -30.19
CA VAL A 441 2.36 -40.96 -30.96
C VAL A 441 2.62 -40.85 -32.46
N ALA A 442 2.95 -39.65 -32.96
CA ALA A 442 3.24 -39.41 -34.38
C ALA A 442 4.61 -39.94 -34.85
N GLN A 443 5.57 -40.13 -33.94
CA GLN A 443 6.90 -40.61 -34.29
C GLN A 443 6.94 -42.14 -34.44
N PRO A 444 7.63 -42.67 -35.47
CA PRO A 444 7.82 -44.11 -35.62
C PRO A 444 8.64 -44.69 -34.45
N ALA A 445 8.40 -45.96 -34.12
CA ALA A 445 9.06 -46.59 -32.99
C ALA A 445 10.59 -46.72 -33.19
N PRO A 446 11.41 -46.49 -32.15
CA PRO A 446 12.84 -46.76 -32.24
C PRO A 446 13.05 -48.29 -32.26
N GLY A 447 13.56 -48.79 -33.39
CA GLY A 447 13.66 -50.23 -33.68
C GLY A 447 12.61 -50.66 -34.71
N GLY A 448 13.08 -51.04 -35.90
CA GLY A 448 12.28 -51.19 -37.12
C GLY A 448 11.04 -52.09 -37.02
N GLU A 449 10.04 -51.69 -37.81
CA GLU A 449 8.84 -52.32 -38.41
C GLU A 449 8.25 -53.70 -37.96
N THR A 450 8.80 -54.46 -37.01
CA THR A 450 8.31 -55.82 -36.65
C THR A 450 7.75 -55.96 -35.23
N GLY A 451 7.28 -54.87 -34.61
CA GLY A 451 6.54 -54.96 -33.34
C GLY A 451 5.11 -55.47 -33.53
N ASP A 452 4.75 -56.59 -32.87
CA ASP A 452 3.39 -57.12 -32.74
C ASP A 452 2.40 -56.00 -32.37
N ALA A 453 1.16 -56.05 -32.89
CA ALA A 453 0.12 -55.05 -32.63
C ALA A 453 -0.11 -54.83 -31.13
N ASN A 454 0.08 -55.88 -30.32
CA ASN A 454 0.05 -55.81 -28.87
C ASN A 454 1.14 -54.92 -28.27
N ALA A 455 2.38 -54.96 -28.78
CA ALA A 455 3.48 -54.14 -28.26
C ALA A 455 3.27 -52.65 -28.55
N LYS A 456 2.74 -52.33 -29.75
CA LYS A 456 2.35 -50.95 -30.11
C LYS A 456 1.17 -50.46 -29.26
N SER A 457 0.18 -51.32 -29.00
CA SER A 457 -0.95 -51.01 -28.10
C SER A 457 -0.50 -50.79 -26.65
N ALA A 458 0.41 -51.62 -26.13
CA ALA A 458 0.97 -51.46 -24.79
C ALA A 458 1.76 -50.16 -24.64
N ARG A 459 2.56 -49.79 -25.65
CA ARG A 459 3.25 -48.50 -25.69
C ARG A 459 2.29 -47.32 -25.69
N TYR A 460 1.23 -47.37 -26.51
CA TYR A 460 0.21 -46.31 -26.51
C TYR A 460 -0.48 -46.20 -25.14
N ALA A 461 -0.84 -47.33 -24.52
CA ALA A 461 -1.40 -47.34 -23.16
C ALA A 461 -0.46 -46.68 -22.14
N GLN A 462 0.85 -46.94 -22.22
CA GLN A 462 1.85 -46.30 -21.38
C GLN A 462 1.95 -44.78 -21.64
N GLN A 463 1.95 -44.35 -22.90
CA GLN A 463 1.99 -42.93 -23.27
C GLN A 463 0.77 -42.16 -22.75
N VAL A 464 -0.40 -42.79 -22.79
CA VAL A 464 -1.64 -42.22 -22.26
C VAL A 464 -1.61 -42.14 -20.72
N GLN A 465 -1.07 -43.15 -20.03
CA GLN A 465 -0.87 -43.10 -18.57
C GLN A 465 0.09 -41.99 -18.16
N THR A 466 1.18 -41.77 -18.92
CA THR A 466 2.10 -40.66 -18.70
C THR A 466 1.40 -39.31 -18.87
N LEU A 467 0.54 -39.16 -19.87
CA LEU A 467 -0.26 -37.94 -20.06
C LEU A 467 -1.23 -37.72 -18.89
N ASP A 468 -1.96 -38.75 -18.46
CA ASP A 468 -2.87 -38.69 -17.32
C ASP A 468 -2.15 -38.22 -16.05
N ALA A 469 -1.03 -38.86 -15.71
CA ALA A 469 -0.24 -38.51 -14.55
C ALA A 469 0.28 -37.07 -14.61
N ALA A 470 0.74 -36.62 -15.78
CA ALA A 470 1.20 -35.25 -15.98
C ALA A 470 0.06 -34.24 -15.78
N LEU A 471 -1.12 -34.48 -16.37
CA LEU A 471 -2.27 -33.60 -16.25
C LEU A 471 -2.81 -33.55 -14.82
N ARG A 472 -2.98 -34.71 -14.15
CA ARG A 472 -3.43 -34.75 -12.76
C ARG A 472 -2.47 -34.02 -11.83
N THR A 473 -1.16 -34.19 -12.02
CA THR A 473 -0.13 -33.46 -11.25
C THR A 473 -0.27 -31.95 -11.44
N LEU A 474 -0.44 -31.48 -12.68
CA LEU A 474 -0.63 -30.05 -12.99
C LEU A 474 -1.90 -29.46 -12.36
N HIS A 475 -2.96 -30.26 -12.21
CA HIS A 475 -4.24 -29.83 -11.62
C HIS A 475 -4.38 -30.17 -10.13
N GLY A 476 -3.36 -30.75 -9.50
CA GLY A 476 -3.36 -31.06 -8.07
C GLY A 476 -4.18 -32.30 -7.68
N GLN A 477 -4.47 -33.17 -8.64
CA GLN A 477 -5.21 -34.42 -8.46
C GLN A 477 -4.26 -35.60 -8.22
N LEU A 478 -4.73 -36.62 -7.50
CA LEU A 478 -3.95 -37.84 -7.22
C LEU A 478 -3.70 -38.65 -8.51
N PRO A 479 -2.46 -39.15 -8.74
CA PRO A 479 -2.16 -40.04 -9.86
C PRO A 479 -3.06 -41.28 -9.87
N ALA A 480 -3.50 -41.72 -11.05
CA ALA A 480 -4.23 -42.97 -11.17
C ALA A 480 -3.35 -44.17 -10.76
N PRO A 481 -3.89 -45.19 -10.06
CA PRO A 481 -3.19 -46.44 -9.83
C PRO A 481 -2.86 -47.11 -11.18
N SER A 482 -1.65 -47.64 -11.30
CA SER A 482 -1.13 -48.26 -12.52
C SER A 482 -1.90 -49.54 -12.86
N LEU A 483 -2.43 -49.60 -14.10
CA LEU A 483 -3.23 -50.71 -14.64
C LEU A 483 -2.49 -52.07 -14.78
N HIS A 484 -1.23 -52.18 -14.33
CA HIS A 484 -0.40 -53.39 -14.48
C HIS A 484 -0.29 -54.26 -13.22
N ALA A 485 -0.99 -53.93 -12.13
CA ALA A 485 -0.97 -54.72 -10.90
C ALA A 485 -2.23 -55.59 -10.73
N SER A 486 -2.57 -56.42 -11.72
CA SER A 486 -3.51 -57.53 -11.53
C SER A 486 -2.78 -58.87 -11.66
N ASN A 487 -1.81 -59.09 -10.77
CA ASN A 487 -1.33 -60.41 -10.38
C ASN A 487 -1.17 -60.40 -8.85
N ALA A 488 -2.28 -60.47 -8.14
CA ALA A 488 -2.29 -60.77 -6.71
C ALA A 488 -2.85 -62.20 -6.52
N PRO A 489 -2.23 -63.06 -5.68
CA PRO A 489 -2.70 -64.42 -5.46
C PRO A 489 -3.98 -64.43 -4.62
N HIS A 490 -4.99 -65.17 -5.08
CA HIS A 490 -6.07 -65.83 -4.35
C HIS A 490 -6.21 -65.46 -2.85
N GLY A 491 -7.16 -64.58 -2.53
CA GLY A 491 -7.62 -64.29 -1.17
C GLY A 491 -9.13 -64.02 -1.16
N HIS A 492 -9.87 -64.90 -0.50
CA HIS A 492 -11.33 -64.94 -0.45
C HIS A 492 -12.00 -63.68 0.12
N ALA A 493 -12.97 -63.12 -0.61
CA ALA A 493 -14.11 -62.40 -0.03
C ALA A 493 -15.36 -62.70 -0.86
N LEU A 494 -16.28 -63.48 -0.27
CA LEU A 494 -17.58 -63.88 -0.81
C LEU A 494 -18.53 -62.69 -0.95
N LEU A 495 -19.23 -62.56 -2.09
CA LEU A 495 -20.63 -62.10 -2.20
C LEU A 495 -21.26 -62.62 -3.52
N PRO A 496 -22.61 -62.73 -3.63
CA PRO A 496 -23.27 -63.93 -4.14
C PRO A 496 -23.42 -64.01 -5.66
N ALA A 497 -23.33 -65.25 -6.16
CA ALA A 497 -23.48 -65.62 -7.55
C ALA A 497 -24.94 -65.54 -8.03
N THR A 498 -25.20 -64.71 -9.03
CA THR A 498 -26.29 -64.96 -10.00
C THR A 498 -25.77 -65.85 -11.11
N ARG A 499 -26.42 -67.00 -11.26
CA ARG A 499 -26.00 -68.15 -12.06
C ARG A 499 -26.56 -68.08 -13.49
N ARG A 500 -25.76 -68.65 -14.42
CA ARG A 500 -26.01 -69.08 -15.82
C ARG A 500 -25.78 -68.02 -16.90
N THR A 501 -25.19 -68.33 -18.05
CA THR A 501 -24.40 -69.48 -18.56
C THR A 501 -23.84 -69.02 -19.91
N SER A 502 -22.55 -69.24 -20.18
CA SER A 502 -22.02 -69.79 -21.45
C SER A 502 -20.54 -69.41 -21.57
N ASN A 503 -19.70 -70.44 -21.63
CA ASN A 503 -18.32 -70.33 -22.09
C ASN A 503 -18.36 -69.92 -23.57
N THR A 504 -18.25 -68.63 -23.84
CA THR A 504 -17.82 -68.14 -25.13
C THR A 504 -16.50 -67.43 -24.92
N ALA A 505 -15.45 -68.03 -25.47
CA ALA A 505 -14.18 -67.35 -25.70
C ALA A 505 -14.47 -65.92 -26.17
N LEU A 506 -13.96 -64.93 -25.43
CA LEU A 506 -14.02 -63.52 -25.81
C LEU A 506 -13.47 -63.42 -27.22
N ALA A 507 -14.38 -63.26 -28.18
CA ALA A 507 -14.07 -63.13 -29.58
C ALA A 507 -13.26 -61.84 -29.78
N VAL A 508 -11.93 -62.01 -29.76
CA VAL A 508 -10.97 -61.07 -30.30
C VAL A 508 -11.36 -60.86 -31.76
N GLY A 509 -11.97 -59.71 -32.07
CA GLY A 509 -12.28 -59.32 -33.45
C GLY A 509 -13.63 -58.65 -33.72
N THR A 510 -14.55 -58.52 -32.75
CA THR A 510 -15.86 -57.85 -32.98
C THR A 510 -16.01 -56.57 -32.15
N SER A 511 -16.99 -55.71 -32.48
CA SER A 511 -17.34 -54.45 -31.78
C SER A 511 -17.54 -54.59 -30.26
N ALA A 512 -17.74 -55.83 -29.77
CA ALA A 512 -17.74 -56.19 -28.36
C ALA A 512 -16.40 -55.91 -27.64
N GLY A 513 -15.25 -55.92 -28.33
CA GLY A 513 -13.93 -55.70 -27.71
C GLY A 513 -13.69 -54.26 -27.25
N ALA A 514 -14.17 -53.25 -28.00
CA ALA A 514 -14.09 -51.84 -27.60
C ALA A 514 -15.08 -51.53 -26.46
N ALA A 515 -16.28 -52.12 -26.50
CA ALA A 515 -17.24 -52.05 -25.40
C ALA A 515 -16.72 -52.75 -24.14
N ALA A 516 -16.02 -53.88 -24.28
CA ALA A 516 -15.38 -54.59 -23.17
C ALA A 516 -14.17 -53.81 -22.60
N GLY A 517 -13.37 -53.17 -23.46
CA GLY A 517 -12.27 -52.29 -23.06
C GLY A 517 -12.78 -51.05 -22.32
N ALA A 518 -13.81 -50.38 -22.84
CA ALA A 518 -14.47 -49.28 -22.15
C ALA A 518 -15.13 -49.73 -20.83
N ALA A 519 -15.76 -50.90 -20.78
CA ALA A 519 -16.34 -51.43 -19.53
C ALA A 519 -15.27 -51.82 -18.50
N ALA A 520 -14.14 -52.42 -18.92
CA ALA A 520 -13.02 -52.74 -18.05
C ALA A 520 -12.32 -51.46 -17.55
N GLY A 521 -12.16 -50.48 -18.43
CA GLY A 521 -11.68 -49.15 -18.10
C GLY A 521 -12.61 -48.43 -17.12
N ALA A 522 -13.92 -48.45 -17.37
CA ALA A 522 -14.93 -47.88 -16.48
C ALA A 522 -14.87 -48.52 -15.08
N LYS A 523 -14.70 -49.85 -15.01
CA LYS A 523 -14.49 -50.57 -13.74
C LYS A 523 -13.21 -50.12 -13.03
N ALA A 524 -12.10 -49.97 -13.74
CA ALA A 524 -10.86 -49.45 -13.15
C ALA A 524 -11.04 -48.00 -12.67
N GLY A 525 -11.76 -47.19 -13.43
CA GLY A 525 -12.15 -45.84 -13.08
C GLY A 525 -13.04 -45.75 -11.84
N ALA A 526 -14.02 -46.66 -11.72
CA ALA A 526 -14.88 -46.77 -10.55
C ALA A 526 -14.10 -47.15 -9.28
N LEU A 527 -13.02 -47.94 -9.41
CA LEU A 527 -12.13 -48.23 -8.29
C LEU A 527 -11.34 -46.99 -7.84
N ILE A 528 -11.03 -46.06 -8.74
CA ILE A 528 -10.45 -44.75 -8.39
C ILE A 528 -11.48 -43.89 -7.66
N ASP A 529 -12.73 -43.88 -8.14
CA ASP A 529 -13.83 -43.19 -7.48
C ASP A 529 -14.08 -43.72 -6.07
N ILE A 530 -13.99 -45.03 -5.86
CA ILE A 530 -14.13 -45.65 -4.54
C ILE A 530 -12.89 -45.42 -3.66
N GLY A 531 -11.69 -45.53 -4.24
CA GLY A 531 -10.41 -45.40 -3.52
C GLY A 531 -10.12 -43.97 -3.04
N THR A 532 -10.73 -42.97 -3.66
CA THR A 532 -10.69 -41.56 -3.21
C THR A 532 -11.83 -41.20 -2.26
N GLY A 533 -12.63 -42.18 -1.80
CA GLY A 533 -13.78 -41.94 -0.93
C GLY A 533 -14.96 -41.27 -1.63
N GLY A 534 -15.07 -41.41 -2.95
CA GLY A 534 -16.12 -40.78 -3.76
C GLY A 534 -15.79 -39.35 -4.24
N LEU A 535 -14.63 -38.81 -3.87
CA LEU A 535 -14.24 -37.43 -4.17
C LEU A 535 -14.06 -37.14 -5.66
N THR A 536 -13.77 -38.15 -6.48
CA THR A 536 -13.68 -37.98 -7.94
C THR A 536 -15.04 -38.08 -8.65
N LEU A 537 -16.15 -38.26 -7.93
CA LEU A 537 -17.54 -38.06 -8.39
C LEU A 537 -17.90 -38.74 -9.73
N GLY A 538 -17.31 -39.89 -10.05
CA GLY A 538 -17.57 -40.61 -11.31
C GLY A 538 -16.65 -40.20 -12.47
N ALA A 539 -15.85 -39.14 -12.31
CA ALA A 539 -14.84 -38.73 -13.29
C ALA A 539 -13.79 -39.84 -13.50
N GLY A 540 -13.48 -40.61 -12.45
CA GLY A 540 -12.62 -41.79 -12.54
C GLY A 540 -13.22 -42.81 -13.50
N THR A 541 -14.49 -43.17 -13.33
CA THR A 541 -15.25 -44.10 -14.18
C THR A 541 -15.34 -43.62 -15.63
N ALA A 542 -15.67 -42.35 -15.86
CA ALA A 542 -15.76 -41.77 -17.20
C ALA A 542 -14.39 -41.73 -17.92
N LEU A 543 -13.34 -41.30 -17.21
CA LEU A 543 -11.96 -41.37 -17.72
C LEU A 543 -11.52 -42.80 -17.96
N GLY A 544 -11.80 -43.70 -17.03
CA GLY A 544 -11.50 -45.11 -17.15
C GLY A 544 -12.14 -45.70 -18.42
N ALA A 545 -13.41 -45.39 -18.66
CA ALA A 545 -14.12 -45.83 -19.86
C ALA A 545 -13.49 -45.29 -21.14
N LEU A 546 -13.08 -44.01 -21.14
CA LEU A 546 -12.34 -43.39 -22.23
C LEU A 546 -11.00 -44.13 -22.45
N LEU A 547 -10.18 -44.29 -21.41
CA LEU A 547 -8.84 -44.89 -21.47
C LEU A 547 -8.85 -46.38 -21.87
N GLY A 548 -9.81 -47.14 -21.36
CA GLY A 548 -9.99 -48.54 -21.72
C GLY A 548 -10.55 -48.73 -23.14
N GLY A 549 -11.38 -47.79 -23.61
CA GLY A 549 -11.93 -47.80 -24.96
C GLY A 549 -10.89 -47.44 -26.03
N THR A 550 -9.99 -46.48 -25.76
CA THR A 550 -8.97 -46.04 -26.73
C THR A 550 -7.95 -47.13 -27.04
N THR A 551 -7.44 -47.83 -26.01
CA THR A 551 -6.44 -48.90 -26.19
C THR A 551 -6.96 -50.08 -27.03
N ALA A 552 -8.20 -50.50 -26.81
CA ALA A 552 -8.85 -51.53 -27.62
C ALA A 552 -9.09 -51.10 -29.07
N TRP A 553 -9.39 -49.81 -29.29
CA TRP A 553 -9.53 -49.24 -30.63
C TRP A 553 -8.18 -49.19 -31.37
N VAL A 554 -7.10 -48.79 -30.69
CA VAL A 554 -5.73 -48.76 -31.26
C VAL A 554 -5.26 -50.15 -31.68
N LEU A 555 -5.52 -51.19 -30.88
CA LEU A 555 -5.19 -52.56 -31.26
C LEU A 555 -5.87 -52.98 -32.57
N ARG A 556 -7.14 -52.57 -32.77
CA ARG A 556 -7.91 -52.83 -34.00
C ARG A 556 -7.39 -52.02 -35.19
N SER A 557 -7.06 -50.75 -35.00
CA SER A 557 -6.57 -49.89 -36.10
C SER A 557 -5.21 -50.35 -36.60
N LEU A 558 -4.34 -50.83 -35.70
CA LEU A 558 -3.02 -51.39 -36.06
C LEU A 558 -3.08 -52.74 -36.79
N GLN A 559 -4.20 -53.47 -36.68
CA GLN A 559 -4.46 -54.67 -37.47
C GLN A 559 -4.87 -54.34 -38.92
N LYS A 560 -5.30 -53.11 -39.22
CA LYS A 560 -5.60 -52.63 -40.57
C LYS A 560 -4.38 -51.87 -41.12
N LYS A 561 -3.85 -52.33 -42.25
CA LYS A 561 -2.51 -51.96 -42.74
C LYS A 561 -2.33 -50.49 -43.19
N ASP A 562 -3.38 -49.67 -43.25
CA ASP A 562 -3.36 -48.30 -43.83
C ASP A 562 -3.91 -47.16 -42.92
N ASP A 563 -4.14 -47.39 -41.61
CA ASP A 563 -4.98 -46.47 -40.79
C ASP A 563 -4.22 -45.49 -39.86
N GLY A 564 -2.95 -45.16 -40.16
CA GLY A 564 -2.09 -44.32 -39.30
C GLY A 564 -2.63 -42.91 -39.03
N ASP A 565 -3.32 -42.31 -40.00
CA ASP A 565 -3.96 -40.99 -39.83
C ASP A 565 -5.23 -41.03 -39.00
N ALA A 566 -5.97 -42.14 -39.04
CA ALA A 566 -7.09 -42.34 -38.14
C ALA A 566 -6.61 -42.49 -36.70
N LEU A 567 -5.47 -43.16 -36.47
CA LEU A 567 -4.86 -43.30 -35.15
C LEU A 567 -4.46 -41.94 -34.55
N LEU A 568 -3.81 -41.09 -35.35
CA LEU A 568 -3.44 -39.75 -34.89
C LEU A 568 -4.67 -38.89 -34.58
N ARG A 569 -5.69 -38.91 -35.44
CA ARG A 569 -6.93 -38.18 -35.19
C ARG A 569 -7.59 -38.61 -33.88
N HIS A 570 -7.69 -39.92 -33.64
CA HIS A 570 -8.25 -40.47 -32.41
C HIS A 570 -7.42 -40.08 -31.18
N ALA A 571 -6.08 -40.11 -31.27
CA ALA A 571 -5.22 -39.70 -30.18
C ALA A 571 -5.38 -38.22 -29.81
N VAL A 572 -5.59 -37.34 -30.81
CA VAL A 572 -5.86 -35.91 -30.60
C VAL A 572 -7.20 -35.71 -29.90
N GLU A 573 -8.26 -36.39 -30.37
CA GLU A 573 -9.58 -36.33 -29.77
C GLU A 573 -9.56 -36.83 -28.31
N ALA A 574 -8.89 -37.96 -28.06
CA ALA A 574 -8.73 -38.52 -26.73
C ALA A 574 -7.97 -37.56 -25.81
N ALA A 575 -6.80 -37.07 -26.23
CA ALA A 575 -5.97 -36.17 -25.40
C ALA A 575 -6.67 -34.85 -25.07
N CYS A 576 -7.38 -34.25 -26.04
CA CYS A 576 -8.14 -33.01 -25.81
C CYS A 576 -9.32 -33.23 -24.85
N THR A 577 -10.06 -34.33 -25.02
CA THR A 577 -11.16 -34.68 -24.11
C THR A 577 -10.64 -34.97 -22.71
N HIS A 578 -9.49 -35.65 -22.59
CA HIS A 578 -8.84 -35.97 -21.32
C HIS A 578 -8.46 -34.70 -20.55
N TYR A 579 -7.87 -33.70 -21.22
CA TYR A 579 -7.60 -32.40 -20.61
C TYR A 579 -8.89 -31.73 -20.09
N LEU A 580 -9.93 -31.63 -20.92
CA LEU A 580 -11.19 -30.98 -20.53
C LEU A 580 -11.79 -31.65 -19.29
N VAL A 581 -11.75 -32.99 -19.26
CA VAL A 581 -12.25 -33.77 -18.14
C VAL A 581 -11.45 -33.52 -16.87
N ILE A 582 -10.13 -33.70 -16.90
CA ILE A 582 -9.27 -33.49 -15.71
C ILE A 582 -9.40 -32.06 -15.20
N ALA A 583 -9.37 -31.09 -16.10
CA ALA A 583 -9.34 -29.69 -15.70
C ALA A 583 -10.68 -29.22 -15.12
N HIS A 584 -11.83 -29.82 -15.50
CA HIS A 584 -13.14 -29.21 -15.24
C HIS A 584 -14.21 -30.12 -14.65
N LEU A 585 -14.11 -31.47 -14.70
CA LEU A 585 -15.20 -32.31 -14.17
C LEU A 585 -15.38 -32.17 -12.65
N GLU A 586 -14.32 -31.97 -11.88
CA GLU A 586 -14.42 -31.72 -10.42
C GLU A 586 -15.16 -30.41 -10.11
N ARG A 587 -15.30 -29.51 -11.09
CA ARG A 587 -16.01 -28.23 -10.98
C ARG A 587 -17.50 -28.35 -11.35
N VAL A 588 -18.00 -29.54 -11.69
CA VAL A 588 -19.37 -29.73 -12.22
C VAL A 588 -20.14 -30.66 -11.30
N PRO A 589 -21.43 -30.38 -11.00
CA PRO A 589 -22.25 -31.30 -10.24
C PRO A 589 -22.29 -32.69 -10.89
N PRO A 590 -22.27 -33.78 -10.09
CA PRO A 590 -22.17 -35.16 -10.62
C PRO A 590 -23.32 -35.53 -11.57
N ALA A 591 -24.52 -34.95 -11.37
CA ALA A 591 -25.67 -35.19 -12.24
C ALA A 591 -25.48 -34.67 -13.68
N ASP A 592 -24.60 -33.68 -13.88
CA ASP A 592 -24.37 -33.03 -15.17
C ASP A 592 -23.06 -33.48 -15.83
N ALA A 593 -22.20 -34.19 -15.10
CA ALA A 593 -20.86 -34.60 -15.54
C ALA A 593 -20.88 -35.47 -16.81
N ASP A 594 -21.74 -36.49 -16.86
CA ASP A 594 -21.84 -37.42 -17.99
C ASP A 594 -22.28 -36.70 -19.27
N ARG A 595 -23.32 -35.85 -19.15
CA ARG A 595 -23.85 -35.06 -20.27
C ARG A 595 -22.81 -34.09 -20.81
N LEU A 596 -22.05 -33.46 -19.93
CA LEU A 596 -20.99 -32.53 -20.32
C LEU A 596 -19.82 -33.26 -20.99
N ALA A 597 -19.42 -34.43 -20.47
CA ALA A 597 -18.37 -35.24 -21.07
C ALA A 597 -18.74 -35.73 -22.49
N GLU A 598 -20.00 -36.14 -22.70
CA GLU A 598 -20.51 -36.49 -24.04
C GLU A 598 -20.50 -35.29 -24.99
N ARG A 599 -20.95 -34.13 -24.51
CA ARG A 599 -20.94 -32.90 -25.29
C ARG A 599 -19.52 -32.48 -25.66
N TRP A 600 -18.56 -32.52 -24.73
CA TRP A 600 -17.16 -32.22 -25.03
C TRP A 600 -16.58 -33.19 -26.04
N ARG A 601 -16.88 -34.49 -25.96
CA ARG A 601 -16.44 -35.46 -26.95
C ARG A 601 -16.93 -35.07 -28.35
N ALA A 602 -18.21 -34.73 -28.49
CA ALA A 602 -18.78 -34.28 -29.76
C ALA A 602 -18.15 -32.97 -30.27
N GLU A 603 -17.97 -31.97 -29.41
CA GLU A 603 -17.35 -30.69 -29.77
C GLU A 603 -15.86 -30.85 -30.15
N VAL A 604 -15.14 -31.73 -29.45
CA VAL A 604 -13.74 -32.08 -29.76
C VAL A 604 -13.66 -32.76 -31.12
N THR A 605 -14.44 -33.82 -31.37
CA THR A 605 -14.44 -34.51 -32.68
C THR A 605 -14.74 -33.54 -33.83
N GLY A 606 -15.75 -32.67 -33.68
CA GLY A 606 -16.05 -31.64 -34.68
C GLY A 606 -14.90 -30.63 -34.88
N THR A 607 -14.25 -30.19 -33.79
CA THR A 607 -13.15 -29.22 -33.85
C THR A 607 -11.87 -29.84 -34.44
N VAL A 608 -11.57 -31.10 -34.12
CA VAL A 608 -10.44 -31.86 -34.67
C VAL A 608 -10.63 -32.10 -36.16
N ALA A 609 -11.85 -32.47 -36.59
CA ALA A 609 -12.16 -32.61 -38.01
C ALA A 609 -11.92 -31.31 -38.79
N ALA A 610 -12.32 -30.16 -38.23
CA ALA A 610 -12.13 -28.85 -38.86
C ALA A 610 -10.65 -28.42 -38.97
N HIS A 611 -9.77 -28.88 -38.08
CA HIS A 611 -8.35 -28.53 -38.06
C HIS A 611 -7.44 -29.68 -38.53
N GLY A 612 -8.01 -30.76 -39.07
CA GLY A 612 -7.31 -32.03 -39.31
C GLY A 612 -6.04 -31.89 -40.15
N ASP A 613 -6.11 -31.19 -41.28
CA ASP A 613 -4.98 -31.01 -42.20
C ASP A 613 -3.84 -30.20 -41.57
N ALA A 614 -4.19 -29.11 -40.88
CA ALA A 614 -3.23 -28.26 -40.19
C ALA A 614 -2.53 -29.01 -39.04
N LEU A 615 -3.28 -29.87 -38.34
CA LEU A 615 -2.78 -30.64 -37.21
C LEU A 615 -1.87 -31.78 -37.67
N ALA A 616 -2.23 -32.48 -38.75
CA ALA A 616 -1.39 -33.49 -39.39
C ALA A 616 -0.08 -32.85 -39.91
N ALA A 617 -0.17 -31.70 -40.58
CA ALA A 617 1.00 -30.95 -41.05
C ALA A 617 1.91 -30.47 -39.90
N ALA A 618 1.32 -30.07 -38.77
CA ALA A 618 2.09 -29.67 -37.60
C ALA A 618 2.79 -30.83 -36.90
N LEU A 619 2.11 -31.98 -36.76
CA LEU A 619 2.66 -33.17 -36.11
C LEU A 619 3.75 -33.86 -36.93
N ARG A 620 3.66 -33.82 -38.26
CA ARG A 620 4.64 -34.41 -39.20
C ARG A 620 5.86 -33.52 -39.47
N ARG A 621 5.87 -32.30 -38.93
CA ARG A 621 6.93 -31.34 -39.23
C ARG A 621 8.27 -31.78 -38.62
N THR A 622 9.28 -31.93 -39.48
CA THR A 622 10.67 -32.16 -39.08
C THR A 622 11.42 -30.84 -39.03
N GLY A 623 11.83 -30.40 -37.84
CA GLY A 623 12.56 -29.15 -37.60
C GLY A 623 13.12 -29.14 -36.17
N PRO A 624 13.73 -28.02 -35.71
CA PRO A 624 14.15 -27.87 -34.32
C PRO A 624 13.01 -28.30 -33.39
N GLY A 625 13.32 -29.08 -32.35
CA GLY A 625 12.31 -29.69 -31.48
C GLY A 625 11.27 -28.70 -30.97
N ASP A 626 11.69 -27.46 -30.71
CA ASP A 626 10.88 -26.39 -30.14
C ASP A 626 9.88 -25.77 -31.14
N ASP A 627 10.27 -25.49 -32.38
CA ASP A 627 9.39 -24.82 -33.38
C ASP A 627 8.21 -25.71 -33.78
N ALA A 628 8.46 -27.01 -33.96
CA ALA A 628 7.41 -27.98 -34.25
C ALA A 628 6.47 -28.18 -33.04
N MET A 629 7.00 -28.11 -31.82
CA MET A 629 6.20 -28.23 -30.59
C MET A 629 5.30 -27.01 -30.41
N GLN A 630 5.85 -25.80 -30.61
CA GLN A 630 5.11 -24.54 -30.49
C GLN A 630 3.94 -24.46 -31.46
N ALA A 631 4.08 -24.95 -32.69
CA ALA A 631 2.97 -24.90 -33.64
C ALA A 631 1.83 -25.87 -33.32
N VAL A 632 2.14 -27.08 -32.83
CA VAL A 632 1.11 -27.99 -32.31
C VAL A 632 0.41 -27.35 -31.11
N GLN A 633 1.19 -26.75 -30.21
CA GLN A 633 0.66 -26.05 -29.04
C GLN A 633 -0.27 -24.88 -29.41
N ALA A 634 0.09 -24.09 -30.43
CA ALA A 634 -0.73 -22.97 -30.91
C ALA A 634 -2.07 -23.42 -31.51
N LEU A 635 -2.08 -24.53 -32.25
CA LEU A 635 -3.32 -25.13 -32.76
C LEU A 635 -4.20 -25.66 -31.62
N LEU A 636 -3.62 -26.43 -30.69
CA LEU A 636 -4.33 -26.95 -29.52
C LEU A 636 -4.90 -25.82 -28.65
N HIS A 637 -4.14 -24.73 -28.48
CA HIS A 637 -4.60 -23.53 -27.79
C HIS A 637 -5.88 -22.99 -28.44
N THR A 638 -5.85 -22.75 -29.76
CA THR A 638 -6.98 -22.23 -30.52
C THR A 638 -8.21 -23.14 -30.40
N MET A 639 -8.02 -24.45 -30.54
CA MET A 639 -9.09 -25.44 -30.47
C MET A 639 -9.73 -25.49 -29.08
N LEU A 640 -8.93 -25.67 -28.03
CA LEU A 640 -9.43 -25.83 -26.66
C LEU A 640 -10.04 -24.54 -26.12
N THR A 641 -9.44 -23.37 -26.38
CA THR A 641 -10.04 -22.09 -26.00
C THR A 641 -11.37 -21.86 -26.72
N GLY A 642 -11.48 -22.27 -27.99
CA GLY A 642 -12.74 -22.23 -28.74
C GLY A 642 -13.82 -23.12 -28.13
N ILE A 643 -13.47 -24.36 -27.74
CA ILE A 643 -14.39 -25.29 -27.07
C ILE A 643 -14.85 -24.73 -25.73
N LEU A 644 -13.93 -24.27 -24.89
CA LEU A 644 -14.25 -23.70 -23.58
C LEU A 644 -15.20 -22.50 -23.69
N ARG A 645 -14.94 -21.58 -24.62
CA ARG A 645 -15.83 -20.43 -24.83
C ARG A 645 -17.25 -20.86 -25.23
N ARG A 646 -17.41 -21.84 -26.13
CA ARG A 646 -18.74 -22.34 -26.55
C ARG A 646 -19.45 -23.14 -25.47
N SER A 647 -18.69 -23.96 -24.73
CA SER A 647 -19.21 -24.79 -23.64
C SER A 647 -19.80 -23.93 -22.51
N PHE A 648 -19.19 -22.77 -22.24
CA PHE A 648 -19.56 -21.91 -21.12
C PHE A 648 -20.23 -20.57 -21.51
N ALA A 649 -20.41 -20.26 -22.80
CA ALA A 649 -21.09 -19.04 -23.27
C ALA A 649 -22.55 -18.90 -22.80
N ALA A 650 -23.27 -20.02 -22.70
CA ALA A 650 -24.67 -20.03 -22.22
C ALA A 650 -24.78 -19.73 -20.71
N ALA A 651 -23.76 -20.07 -19.92
CA ALA A 651 -23.73 -19.79 -18.49
C ALA A 651 -23.42 -18.31 -18.19
N ALA A 652 -22.71 -17.62 -19.09
CA ALA A 652 -22.36 -16.21 -18.95
C ALA A 652 -23.51 -15.23 -19.27
N THR A 653 -24.55 -15.68 -19.97
CA THR A 653 -25.63 -14.82 -20.51
C THR A 653 -26.95 -14.91 -19.75
N ALA A 654 -27.11 -15.86 -18.82
CA ALA A 654 -28.31 -15.95 -17.99
C ALA A 654 -28.26 -14.90 -16.85
N ALA A 655 -29.07 -13.85 -16.97
CA ALA A 655 -29.32 -12.88 -15.91
C ALA A 655 -29.78 -13.59 -14.62
N PRO A 656 -29.53 -13.01 -13.42
CA PRO A 656 -30.11 -13.55 -12.19
C PRO A 656 -31.63 -13.56 -12.36
N ALA A 657 -32.25 -14.73 -12.23
CA ALA A 657 -33.68 -14.78 -12.02
C ALA A 657 -33.94 -14.07 -10.69
N ASP A 658 -34.66 -12.95 -10.75
CA ASP A 658 -35.08 -12.18 -9.59
C ASP A 658 -35.62 -13.12 -8.51
N ALA A 659 -35.05 -13.01 -7.32
CA ALA A 659 -35.63 -13.62 -6.13
C ALA A 659 -36.91 -12.86 -5.79
N ALA A 660 -38.05 -13.52 -6.03
CA ALA A 660 -39.30 -13.22 -5.35
C ALA A 660 -39.28 -13.82 -3.93
#